data_AF-A0AAW7YNW3-F1
#
_entry.id   AF-A0AAW7YNW3-F1
#
_cell.length_a   1.000
_cell.length_b   1.000
_cell.length_c   1.000
_cell.angle_alpha   90.00
_cell.angle_beta   90.00
_cell.angle_gamma   90.00
#
_symmetry.space_group_name_H-M   'P 1'
#
loop_
_entity.id
_entity.type
_entity.pdbx_description
1 polymer ?
#
loop_
_entity_poly.entity_id
_entity_poly.type
_entity_poly.pdbx_seq_one_letter_code
_entity_poly.pdbx_strand_id
1 'polypeptide(L)'
;MLKSSPIHFYPFILFFALLSYSQISNAELVKNIKEFDKAVANVKPGGEVILANGTWSDVELIFKAKGLPNKQVELKAQTPGKVIITGRSNLAFSGEYITISGLVFKDGYTPTGEVLSFRTANDELANNSRVTNTVIDNFSTTDRPMSDLWVAMYGKNNRFDHNTLINKRNRGVTLAVRMNTEASHKNNHIIEYNYFGPRQILGANGGETLRIGTSHFSREYSNTTARYNYFDRTNGEHEIISNKSSGNSLINNVFFETQGTLTMRHGHFTKVEGNYFLGNHKPNTGGIRIINESQSVSNNYMYGLTGKRLRGALVIMNGVPNSSPNRYDPVIDSSMNNNIVIDSDYIELGAGADEERSAPPSTSEFKGNIILGKSNLSPFTLYDDMSGINFEGNYLNEEASTPIKSGFASTPYKVTVNKYGLKSPSKALLDKINFGEVKLPVTKDEVGTNYYPKNETSVAFNSGDTIKVKSGTNTILAALEASKAGDVLLLENGGEYLLTKFVEVRHPITLMAAKGKKPIIRSQKPNFINIENGGALAVENLWFDGAESPDYKGNSIISTSSTSMNINYNLLVRNIKVTDLDVNGYFYFFKANAGTFADRIDILDSEFSNITGAILQMNREVDDLGVYSVENLTISGNTFKDIKEEVATVYRGGTDESTFGPMVTVKDNTLTNVGKGPTHRSGASMYFHGVQKLNISNTTWNNSAPLELFLTNGEPVTVIKDVVLKNSGKIQTNNSGYKAENVTYK
;
A
#
# COMPACT_ATOMS: atom_id res chain seq x y z
N MET A 1 77.57 62.40 -48.98
CA MET A 1 77.44 60.93 -48.81
C MET A 1 76.50 60.72 -47.63
N LEU A 2 75.22 60.37 -47.83
CA LEU A 2 74.66 59.00 -47.74
C LEU A 2 75.09 58.31 -46.41
N LYS A 3 74.26 57.80 -45.49
CA LYS A 3 72.86 57.36 -45.50
C LYS A 3 72.43 56.95 -44.06
N SER A 4 71.27 57.43 -43.60
CA SER A 4 70.15 56.71 -42.95
C SER A 4 70.29 55.83 -41.67
N SER A 5 69.54 56.22 -40.63
CA SER A 5 68.88 55.43 -39.54
C SER A 5 67.84 54.39 -40.10
N PRO A 6 67.09 53.50 -39.35
CA PRO A 6 66.52 53.66 -37.98
C PRO A 6 66.25 52.39 -37.07
N ILE A 7 65.89 52.69 -35.80
CA ILE A 7 64.87 52.12 -34.86
C ILE A 7 64.39 50.66 -35.04
N HIS A 8 64.34 49.88 -33.93
CA HIS A 8 63.34 48.80 -33.70
C HIS A 8 62.91 48.63 -32.22
N PHE A 9 61.69 48.12 -32.06
CA PHE A 9 60.74 48.11 -30.92
C PHE A 9 60.96 46.95 -29.89
N TYR A 10 60.38 47.14 -28.69
CA TYR A 10 60.19 46.28 -27.50
C TYR A 10 59.57 44.87 -27.75
N PRO A 11 59.70 43.86 -26.83
CA PRO A 11 58.85 43.78 -25.62
C PRO A 11 59.47 43.24 -24.31
N PHE A 12 58.89 43.74 -23.22
CA PHE A 12 58.99 43.32 -21.83
C PHE A 12 58.27 41.97 -21.65
N ILE A 13 58.96 40.91 -21.21
CA ILE A 13 58.34 39.62 -20.89
C ILE A 13 58.02 39.56 -19.39
N LEU A 14 56.73 39.67 -19.07
CA LEU A 14 56.15 39.39 -17.77
C LEU A 14 56.06 37.85 -17.59
N PHE A 15 56.78 37.28 -16.64
CA PHE A 15 56.70 35.86 -16.31
C PHE A 15 55.52 35.64 -15.32
N PHE A 16 54.33 35.35 -15.86
CA PHE A 16 53.18 34.89 -15.07
C PHE A 16 53.34 33.39 -14.79
N ALA A 17 53.76 33.03 -13.57
CA ALA A 17 53.71 31.65 -13.10
C ALA A 17 52.25 31.27 -12.79
N LEU A 18 51.58 30.64 -13.76
CA LEU A 18 50.32 29.92 -13.55
C LEU A 18 50.61 28.65 -12.74
N LEU A 19 50.55 28.76 -11.41
CA LEU A 19 50.40 27.63 -10.51
C LEU A 19 48.99 27.04 -10.71
N SER A 20 48.91 26.01 -11.57
CA SER A 20 47.75 25.14 -11.67
C SER A 20 47.68 24.29 -10.40
N TYR A 21 46.86 24.71 -9.44
CA TYR A 21 46.44 23.86 -8.32
C TYR A 21 45.55 22.75 -8.87
N SER A 22 46.13 21.62 -9.25
CA SER A 22 45.39 20.36 -9.35
C SER A 22 44.97 19.97 -7.93
N GLN A 23 43.71 20.24 -7.55
CA GLN A 23 43.15 19.61 -6.37
C GLN A 23 42.99 18.12 -6.66
N ILE A 24 43.91 17.31 -6.14
CA ILE A 24 43.78 15.86 -6.11
C ILE A 24 42.58 15.55 -5.18
N SER A 25 41.46 15.05 -5.72
CA SER A 25 40.45 14.40 -4.88
C SER A 25 41.07 13.11 -4.36
N ASN A 26 41.19 12.99 -3.04
CA ASN A 26 41.68 11.76 -2.41
C ASN A 26 40.49 10.81 -2.29
N ALA A 27 40.24 10.06 -3.36
CA ALA A 27 39.29 8.95 -3.32
C ALA A 27 39.89 7.78 -2.52
N GLU A 28 39.22 7.36 -1.46
CA GLU A 28 39.61 6.22 -0.62
C GLU A 28 38.66 5.04 -0.87
N LEU A 29 39.16 4.00 -1.55
CA LEU A 29 38.42 2.75 -1.76
C LEU A 29 38.50 1.89 -0.51
N VAL A 30 37.35 1.58 0.09
CA VAL A 30 37.23 0.78 1.31
C VAL A 30 36.53 -0.56 1.02
N LYS A 31 36.99 -1.64 1.65
CA LYS A 31 36.54 -3.01 1.36
C LYS A 31 35.80 -3.67 2.52
N ASN A 32 35.79 -3.04 3.69
CA ASN A 32 35.13 -3.53 4.90
C ASN A 32 34.85 -2.37 5.87
N ILE A 33 34.10 -2.64 6.94
CA ILE A 33 33.68 -1.63 7.91
C ILE A 33 34.86 -0.94 8.60
N LYS A 34 35.97 -1.65 8.89
CA LYS A 34 37.15 -1.05 9.54
C LYS A 34 37.84 -0.03 8.64
N GLU A 35 37.95 -0.33 7.36
CA GLU A 35 38.47 0.60 6.36
C GLU A 35 37.53 1.80 6.16
N PHE A 36 36.21 1.55 6.14
CA PHE A 36 35.20 2.62 6.10
C PHE A 36 35.34 3.58 7.29
N ASP A 37 35.37 3.06 8.52
CA ASP A 37 35.50 3.89 9.74
C ASP A 37 36.78 4.73 9.72
N LYS A 38 37.89 4.15 9.26
CA LYS A 38 39.15 4.87 9.09
C LYS A 38 39.05 5.96 8.04
N ALA A 39 38.41 5.70 6.90
CA ALA A 39 38.23 6.70 5.84
C ALA A 39 37.35 7.86 6.33
N VAL A 40 36.24 7.55 7.00
CA VAL A 40 35.33 8.55 7.58
C VAL A 40 36.04 9.46 8.58
N ALA A 41 36.90 8.91 9.44
CA ALA A 41 37.66 9.70 10.41
C ALA A 41 38.65 10.70 9.76
N ASN A 42 39.06 10.46 8.51
CA ASN A 42 40.10 11.23 7.83
C ASN A 42 39.58 12.07 6.65
N VAL A 43 38.31 11.92 6.26
CA VAL A 43 37.76 12.58 5.07
C VAL A 43 37.69 14.09 5.25
N LYS A 44 38.09 14.83 4.21
CA LYS A 44 38.14 16.30 4.17
C LYS A 44 37.19 16.83 3.10
N PRO A 45 36.84 18.13 3.09
CA PRO A 45 36.05 18.72 2.00
C PRO A 45 36.60 18.36 0.61
N GLY A 46 35.74 17.82 -0.26
CA GLY A 46 36.12 17.33 -1.59
C GLY A 46 36.66 15.89 -1.62
N GLY A 47 36.69 15.19 -0.47
CA GLY A 47 37.09 13.79 -0.38
C GLY A 47 35.97 12.84 -0.80
N GLU A 48 36.36 11.62 -1.18
CA GLU A 48 35.44 10.57 -1.61
C GLU A 48 35.74 9.27 -0.86
N VAL A 49 34.72 8.68 -0.23
CA VAL A 49 34.77 7.33 0.34
C VAL A 49 34.02 6.40 -0.61
N ILE A 50 34.73 5.44 -1.21
CA ILE A 50 34.19 4.54 -2.22
C ILE A 50 34.05 3.15 -1.61
N LEU A 51 32.83 2.64 -1.49
CA LEU A 51 32.58 1.25 -1.07
C LEU A 51 32.90 0.31 -2.24
N ALA A 52 33.80 -0.65 -2.02
CA ALA A 52 34.14 -1.65 -3.02
C ALA A 52 32.94 -2.55 -3.37
N ASN A 53 32.87 -2.97 -4.63
CA ASN A 53 31.88 -3.91 -5.14
C ASN A 53 31.85 -5.19 -4.29
N GLY A 54 30.66 -5.70 -4.03
CA GLY A 54 30.44 -6.89 -3.23
C GLY A 54 29.26 -6.74 -2.27
N THR A 55 29.11 -7.76 -1.42
CA THR A 55 28.09 -7.79 -0.39
C THR A 55 28.65 -7.29 0.94
N TRP A 56 27.99 -6.30 1.52
CA TRP A 56 28.25 -5.74 2.84
C TRP A 56 27.12 -6.23 3.77
N SER A 57 27.38 -7.29 4.53
CA SER A 57 26.39 -7.91 5.42
C SER A 57 26.58 -7.43 6.86
N ASP A 58 25.45 -7.18 7.54
CA ASP A 58 25.40 -6.81 8.96
C ASP A 58 26.28 -5.59 9.31
N VAL A 59 26.16 -4.52 8.51
CA VAL A 59 26.93 -3.28 8.66
C VAL A 59 26.06 -2.08 9.03
N GLU A 60 26.44 -1.38 10.09
CA GLU A 60 25.86 -0.10 10.45
C GLU A 60 26.80 1.03 10.01
N LEU A 61 26.50 1.65 8.86
CA LEU A 61 27.36 2.69 8.28
C LEU A 61 27.06 4.04 8.95
N ILE A 62 27.99 4.54 9.75
CA ILE A 62 27.89 5.88 10.37
C ILE A 62 28.82 6.85 9.64
N PHE A 63 28.24 7.75 8.84
CA PHE A 63 28.98 8.68 8.00
C PHE A 63 28.91 10.12 8.54
N LYS A 64 29.92 10.55 9.29
CA LYS A 64 30.04 11.94 9.77
C LYS A 64 31.05 12.68 8.91
N ALA A 65 30.63 13.72 8.20
CA ALA A 65 31.52 14.48 7.33
C ALA A 65 31.09 15.95 7.20
N LYS A 66 32.06 16.83 6.93
CA LYS A 66 31.79 18.26 6.70
C LYS A 66 32.46 18.70 5.41
N GLY A 67 31.66 18.81 4.35
CA GLY A 67 32.05 19.39 3.07
C GLY A 67 31.90 20.90 3.03
N LEU A 68 32.05 21.45 1.82
CA LEU A 68 31.80 22.85 1.48
C LEU A 68 30.88 22.92 0.25
N PRO A 69 30.18 24.05 0.00
CA PRO A 69 29.28 24.21 -1.14
C PRO A 69 29.89 23.80 -2.49
N ASN A 70 31.18 24.08 -2.69
CA ASN A 70 31.94 23.78 -3.91
C ASN A 70 32.89 22.58 -3.77
N LYS A 71 32.93 21.92 -2.61
CA LYS A 71 33.78 20.75 -2.30
C LYS A 71 33.03 19.81 -1.37
N GLN A 72 31.98 19.19 -1.90
CA GLN A 72 31.17 18.23 -1.14
C GLN A 72 31.99 17.00 -0.77
N VAL A 73 31.58 16.29 0.28
CA VAL A 73 32.15 14.98 0.60
C VAL A 73 31.25 13.89 0.03
N GLU A 74 31.81 12.91 -0.66
CA GLU A 74 31.03 11.83 -1.28
C GLU A 74 31.19 10.50 -0.54
N LEU A 75 30.08 9.79 -0.35
CA LEU A 75 30.05 8.35 -0.06
C LEU A 75 29.37 7.65 -1.25
N LYS A 76 30.08 6.78 -1.96
CA LYS A 76 29.50 6.13 -3.15
C LYS A 76 29.88 4.68 -3.32
N ALA A 77 29.03 3.94 -4.02
CA ALA A 77 29.39 2.63 -4.55
C ALA A 77 30.52 2.77 -5.60
N GLN A 78 31.45 1.81 -5.62
CA GLN A 78 32.44 1.69 -6.69
C GLN A 78 31.77 1.52 -8.06
N THR A 79 30.70 0.73 -8.13
CA THR A 79 29.83 0.62 -9.29
C THR A 79 28.39 0.60 -8.82
N PRO A 80 27.53 1.54 -9.25
CA PRO A 80 26.11 1.52 -8.90
C PRO A 80 25.48 0.17 -9.21
N GLY A 81 24.73 -0.37 -8.25
CA GLY A 81 24.10 -1.69 -8.36
C GLY A 81 25.00 -2.88 -8.02
N LYS A 82 26.29 -2.68 -7.71
CA LYS A 82 27.22 -3.75 -7.32
C LYS A 82 27.71 -3.70 -5.87
N VAL A 83 27.29 -2.70 -5.10
CA VAL A 83 27.47 -2.63 -3.65
C VAL A 83 26.13 -2.98 -3.01
N ILE A 84 26.02 -4.20 -2.50
CA ILE A 84 24.79 -4.75 -1.95
C ILE A 84 24.90 -4.80 -0.43
N ILE A 85 24.08 -4.01 0.26
CA ILE A 85 24.00 -3.96 1.71
C ILE A 85 22.88 -4.90 2.16
N THR A 86 23.22 -5.89 3.00
CA THR A 86 22.35 -7.03 3.36
C THR A 86 22.33 -7.29 4.87
N GLY A 87 21.47 -8.20 5.33
CA GLY A 87 21.39 -8.56 6.75
C GLY A 87 20.87 -7.40 7.60
N ARG A 88 21.37 -7.30 8.84
CA ARG A 88 21.04 -6.24 9.79
C ARG A 88 21.90 -5.01 9.54
N SER A 89 21.51 -4.21 8.57
CA SER A 89 22.32 -3.06 8.11
C SER A 89 21.54 -1.75 8.04
N ASN A 90 22.23 -0.63 8.17
CA ASN A 90 21.67 0.71 7.98
C ASN A 90 22.75 1.71 7.53
N LEU A 91 22.33 2.94 7.24
CA LEU A 91 23.21 4.08 7.00
C LEU A 91 22.65 5.32 7.69
N ALA A 92 23.43 5.88 8.61
CA ALA A 92 23.16 7.12 9.30
C ALA A 92 24.25 8.14 8.98
N PHE A 93 23.89 9.39 8.70
CA PHE A 93 24.88 10.43 8.38
C PHE A 93 24.54 11.81 8.94
N SER A 94 25.57 12.58 9.27
CA SER A 94 25.44 13.93 9.84
C SER A 94 26.57 14.84 9.38
N GLY A 95 26.34 16.16 9.48
CA GLY A 95 27.25 17.21 9.02
C GLY A 95 26.67 18.00 7.85
N GLU A 96 27.52 18.44 6.92
CA GLU A 96 27.11 19.36 5.85
C GLU A 96 27.72 19.03 4.50
N TYR A 97 26.99 19.31 3.42
CA TYR A 97 27.48 19.18 2.03
C TYR A 97 28.00 17.76 1.74
N ILE A 98 27.18 16.76 2.07
CA ILE A 98 27.43 15.34 1.82
C ILE A 98 26.63 14.87 0.62
N THR A 99 27.21 14.07 -0.27
CA THR A 99 26.47 13.33 -1.31
C THR A 99 26.66 11.82 -1.12
N ILE A 100 25.56 11.08 -1.08
CA ILE A 100 25.53 9.61 -0.97
C ILE A 100 24.91 9.01 -2.23
N SER A 101 25.55 8.01 -2.84
CA SER A 101 25.01 7.40 -4.07
C SER A 101 25.38 5.96 -4.41
N GLY A 102 24.51 5.30 -5.20
CA GLY A 102 24.81 4.04 -5.86
C GLY A 102 24.65 2.77 -5.02
N LEU A 103 24.14 2.88 -3.80
CA LEU A 103 23.99 1.78 -2.85
C LEU A 103 22.70 0.97 -3.13
N VAL A 104 22.69 -0.31 -2.79
CA VAL A 104 21.51 -1.18 -2.86
C VAL A 104 21.29 -1.88 -1.51
N PHE A 105 20.19 -1.60 -0.83
CA PHE A 105 19.75 -2.31 0.37
C PHE A 105 18.73 -3.38 -0.03
N LYS A 106 19.04 -4.66 0.23
CA LYS A 106 18.13 -5.80 0.00
C LYS A 106 18.53 -7.00 0.87
N ASP A 107 17.74 -8.06 0.89
CA ASP A 107 18.06 -9.30 1.61
C ASP A 107 18.41 -9.05 3.10
N GLY A 108 17.61 -8.23 3.78
CA GLY A 108 17.86 -7.80 5.15
C GLY A 108 16.81 -6.82 5.68
N TYR A 109 17.12 -6.17 6.81
CA TYR A 109 16.30 -5.14 7.44
C TYR A 109 17.17 -4.28 8.37
N THR A 110 16.71 -3.09 8.76
CA THR A 110 17.49 -2.24 9.68
C THR A 110 17.45 -2.79 11.12
N PRO A 111 18.58 -2.79 11.85
CA PRO A 111 18.58 -3.09 13.29
C PRO A 111 18.11 -1.89 14.15
N THR A 112 17.88 -0.72 13.54
CA THR A 112 17.46 0.52 14.21
C THR A 112 16.07 0.95 13.75
N GLY A 113 15.67 2.19 14.03
CA GLY A 113 14.39 2.73 13.58
C GLY A 113 14.34 3.10 12.09
N GLU A 114 15.50 3.17 11.42
CA GLU A 114 15.65 3.72 10.07
C GLU A 114 16.67 2.94 9.23
N VAL A 115 16.40 2.69 7.94
CA VAL A 115 17.41 2.17 7.00
C VAL A 115 18.39 3.29 6.60
N LEU A 116 17.86 4.45 6.22
CA LEU A 116 18.61 5.66 5.89
C LEU A 116 18.20 6.82 6.82
N SER A 117 19.16 7.37 7.55
CA SER A 117 18.92 8.46 8.51
C SER A 117 19.81 9.68 8.24
N PHE A 118 19.20 10.85 8.08
CA PHE A 118 19.88 12.14 7.91
C PHE A 118 20.32 12.74 9.26
N ARG A 119 20.63 11.87 10.22
CA ARG A 119 21.25 12.21 11.51
C ARG A 119 21.97 10.99 12.07
N THR A 120 22.97 11.22 12.91
CA THR A 120 23.65 10.15 13.67
C THR A 120 23.35 10.24 15.17
N ALA A 121 22.84 11.37 15.64
CA ALA A 121 22.32 11.59 16.99
C ALA A 121 21.16 12.60 16.95
N ASN A 122 20.51 12.90 18.08
CA ASN A 122 19.37 13.82 18.12
C ASN A 122 19.73 15.26 17.70
N ASP A 123 20.95 15.69 18.00
CA ASP A 123 21.54 17.00 17.74
C ASP A 123 22.56 16.99 16.60
N GLU A 124 22.99 15.82 16.13
CA GLU A 124 23.89 15.66 14.99
C GLU A 124 23.11 15.39 13.70
N LEU A 125 22.70 16.46 13.01
CA LEU A 125 21.88 16.40 11.79
C LEU A 125 22.72 16.56 10.51
N ALA A 126 22.19 16.10 9.38
CA ALA A 126 22.70 16.42 8.05
C ALA A 126 22.02 17.68 7.49
N ASN A 127 22.79 18.60 6.88
CA ASN A 127 22.27 19.77 6.19
C ASN A 127 22.93 19.92 4.82
N ASN A 128 22.25 20.59 3.87
CA ASN A 128 22.76 20.83 2.52
C ASN A 128 23.28 19.55 1.83
N SER A 129 22.69 18.40 2.13
CA SER A 129 23.19 17.08 1.75
C SER A 129 22.22 16.35 0.83
N ARG A 130 22.72 15.35 0.10
CA ARG A 130 21.99 14.67 -0.97
C ARG A 130 22.14 13.16 -0.86
N VAL A 131 21.02 12.44 -0.97
CA VAL A 131 21.01 10.99 -1.24
C VAL A 131 20.40 10.78 -2.61
N THR A 132 21.16 10.15 -3.50
CA THR A 132 20.72 9.95 -4.89
C THR A 132 21.09 8.59 -5.45
N ASN A 133 20.39 8.15 -6.47
CA ASN A 133 20.74 6.96 -7.23
C ASN A 133 20.91 5.70 -6.36
N THR A 134 20.11 5.57 -5.30
CA THR A 134 20.16 4.50 -4.29
C THR A 134 18.88 3.65 -4.34
N VAL A 135 19.01 2.36 -4.05
CA VAL A 135 17.91 1.38 -4.05
C VAL A 135 17.67 0.86 -2.64
N ILE A 136 16.40 0.76 -2.25
CA ILE A 136 15.94 -0.08 -1.13
C ILE A 136 14.85 -1.02 -1.67
N ASP A 137 15.14 -2.31 -1.70
CA ASP A 137 14.27 -3.35 -2.24
C ASP A 137 14.02 -4.44 -1.19
N ASN A 138 12.76 -4.54 -0.74
CA ASN A 138 12.31 -5.56 0.19
C ASN A 138 13.19 -5.68 1.47
N PHE A 139 13.74 -4.55 1.93
CA PHE A 139 14.58 -4.47 3.12
C PHE A 139 13.72 -4.32 4.39
N SER A 140 12.84 -5.30 4.61
CA SER A 140 11.79 -5.30 5.64
C SER A 140 11.92 -6.53 6.54
N THR A 141 11.75 -6.32 7.85
CA THR A 141 11.59 -7.44 8.80
C THR A 141 10.37 -8.29 8.45
N THR A 142 10.44 -9.59 8.74
CA THR A 142 9.30 -10.51 8.59
C THR A 142 8.23 -10.28 9.66
N ASP A 143 8.59 -9.62 10.76
CA ASP A 143 7.65 -9.20 11.80
C ASP A 143 6.81 -8.00 11.32
N ARG A 144 5.66 -8.28 10.72
CA ARG A 144 4.80 -7.29 10.05
C ARG A 144 4.41 -6.10 10.93
N PRO A 145 4.02 -6.27 12.21
CA PRO A 145 3.68 -5.16 13.08
C PRO A 145 4.88 -4.33 13.55
N MET A 146 6.10 -4.86 13.45
CA MET A 146 7.32 -4.15 13.85
C MET A 146 7.53 -2.95 12.92
N SER A 147 7.53 -1.76 13.53
CA SER A 147 7.60 -0.50 12.80
C SER A 147 9.03 -0.05 12.59
N ASP A 148 9.37 0.30 11.35
CA ASP A 148 10.59 1.03 10.99
C ASP A 148 10.29 2.04 9.87
N LEU A 149 11.27 2.90 9.59
CA LEU A 149 11.30 3.78 8.44
C LEU A 149 12.36 3.28 7.46
N TRP A 150 12.14 3.44 6.16
CA TRP A 150 13.24 3.28 5.22
C TRP A 150 14.08 4.54 5.11
N VAL A 151 13.45 5.71 5.12
CA VAL A 151 14.17 6.98 5.03
C VAL A 151 13.60 7.97 6.04
N ALA A 152 14.46 8.53 6.89
CA ALA A 152 14.13 9.64 7.77
C ALA A 152 15.00 10.87 7.47
N MET A 153 14.36 11.92 6.98
CA MET A 153 15.00 13.20 6.71
C MET A 153 14.87 14.13 7.92
N TYR A 154 15.99 14.74 8.30
CA TYR A 154 16.13 15.74 9.35
C TYR A 154 16.95 16.93 8.82
N GLY A 155 17.14 17.96 9.64
CA GLY A 155 17.98 19.11 9.28
C GLY A 155 17.34 19.98 8.20
N LYS A 156 18.15 20.65 7.38
CA LYS A 156 17.71 21.61 6.37
C LYS A 156 18.43 21.46 5.04
N ASN A 157 17.76 21.89 3.98
CA ASN A 157 18.27 22.01 2.62
C ASN A 157 18.79 20.69 2.02
N ASN A 158 18.26 19.57 2.51
CA ASN A 158 18.60 18.25 2.01
C ASN A 158 17.79 17.87 0.76
N ARG A 159 18.36 17.00 -0.06
CA ARG A 159 17.76 16.47 -1.28
C ARG A 159 17.74 14.94 -1.28
N PHE A 160 16.61 14.36 -1.63
CA PHE A 160 16.44 12.93 -1.84
C PHE A 160 15.90 12.72 -3.26
N ASP A 161 16.75 12.26 -4.19
CA ASP A 161 16.38 12.24 -5.60
C ASP A 161 16.93 11.08 -6.44
N HIS A 162 16.19 10.65 -7.47
CA HIS A 162 16.55 9.50 -8.33
C HIS A 162 16.75 8.18 -7.57
N ASN A 163 16.05 8.00 -6.45
CA ASN A 163 16.10 6.76 -5.68
C ASN A 163 14.97 5.80 -6.05
N THR A 164 15.20 4.51 -5.86
CA THR A 164 14.22 3.44 -6.09
C THR A 164 13.87 2.78 -4.75
N LEU A 165 12.63 2.92 -4.30
CA LEU A 165 12.12 2.30 -3.07
C LEU A 165 10.98 1.36 -3.42
N ILE A 166 11.16 0.05 -3.25
CA ILE A 166 10.17 -0.96 -3.67
C ILE A 166 9.99 -2.06 -2.63
N ASN A 167 8.75 -2.50 -2.41
CA ASN A 167 8.40 -3.64 -1.56
C ASN A 167 8.62 -3.43 -0.05
N LYS A 168 8.25 -2.27 0.53
CA LYS A 168 8.18 -2.16 2.01
C LYS A 168 6.98 -2.96 2.50
N ARG A 169 7.20 -3.90 3.42
CA ARG A 169 6.19 -4.92 3.78
C ARG A 169 5.75 -4.92 5.24
N ASN A 170 6.49 -4.28 6.12
CA ASN A 170 6.17 -4.10 7.54
C ASN A 170 5.59 -2.69 7.82
N ARG A 171 5.03 -2.52 9.01
CA ARG A 171 4.48 -1.25 9.51
C ARG A 171 5.52 -0.12 9.48
N GLY A 172 5.06 1.11 9.37
CA GLY A 172 5.88 2.33 9.39
C GLY A 172 6.04 2.92 8.00
N VAL A 173 6.03 4.25 7.93
CA VAL A 173 6.09 5.01 6.68
C VAL A 173 7.38 4.73 5.90
N THR A 174 7.32 4.69 4.56
CA THR A 174 8.52 4.45 3.74
C THR A 174 9.52 5.60 3.88
N LEU A 175 9.09 6.84 3.64
CA LEU A 175 9.89 8.05 3.83
C LEU A 175 9.19 9.05 4.76
N ALA A 176 9.87 9.51 5.80
CA ALA A 176 9.40 10.57 6.68
C ALA A 176 10.32 11.79 6.69
N VAL A 177 9.74 12.99 6.58
CA VAL A 177 10.41 14.23 7.01
C VAL A 177 10.07 14.47 8.48
N ARG A 178 11.09 14.52 9.33
CA ARG A 178 10.97 14.60 10.78
C ARG A 178 11.27 16.02 11.24
N MET A 179 10.40 16.54 12.10
CA MET A 179 10.42 17.93 12.57
C MET A 179 10.57 18.01 14.09
N ASN A 180 11.23 17.01 14.69
CA ASN A 180 11.33 16.85 16.14
C ASN A 180 12.01 18.01 16.87
N THR A 181 12.79 18.84 16.15
CA THR A 181 13.50 20.00 16.68
C THR A 181 13.41 21.16 15.69
N GLU A 182 13.54 22.41 16.16
CA GLU A 182 13.56 23.62 15.32
C GLU A 182 14.64 23.58 14.22
N ALA A 183 15.73 22.85 14.49
CA ALA A 183 16.80 22.61 13.51
C ALA A 183 16.31 21.83 12.28
N SER A 184 15.16 21.15 12.34
CA SER A 184 14.51 20.46 11.22
C SER A 184 13.21 21.13 10.74
N HIS A 185 12.87 22.32 11.27
CA HIS A 185 11.77 23.16 10.78
C HIS A 185 12.23 24.07 9.65
N LYS A 186 11.29 24.55 8.83
CA LYS A 186 11.55 25.38 7.64
C LYS A 186 12.72 24.79 6.84
N ASN A 187 12.67 23.49 6.65
CA ASN A 187 13.78 22.68 6.20
C ASN A 187 14.06 22.85 4.71
N ASN A 188 13.08 23.26 3.90
CA ASN A 188 13.27 23.42 2.45
C ASN A 188 13.85 22.14 1.80
N HIS A 189 13.44 20.97 2.28
CA HIS A 189 13.84 19.70 1.69
C HIS A 189 13.27 19.54 0.28
N ILE A 190 14.02 18.85 -0.57
CA ILE A 190 13.59 18.52 -1.94
C ILE A 190 13.55 16.99 -2.10
N ILE A 191 12.39 16.47 -2.49
CA ILE A 191 12.17 15.04 -2.77
C ILE A 191 11.71 14.93 -4.22
N GLU A 192 12.57 14.47 -5.14
CA GLU A 192 12.23 14.50 -6.57
C GLU A 192 12.79 13.38 -7.43
N TYR A 193 12.11 13.07 -8.54
CA TYR A 193 12.51 12.00 -9.47
C TYR A 193 12.69 10.63 -8.81
N ASN A 194 12.04 10.38 -7.67
CA ASN A 194 12.08 9.08 -7.03
C ASN A 194 11.04 8.13 -7.61
N TYR A 195 11.39 6.86 -7.72
CA TYR A 195 10.46 5.78 -7.98
C TYR A 195 10.05 5.16 -6.65
N PHE A 196 8.85 5.50 -6.18
CA PHE A 196 8.17 4.79 -5.11
C PHE A 196 7.37 3.67 -5.75
N GLY A 197 7.97 2.50 -5.84
CA GLY A 197 7.31 1.34 -6.44
C GLY A 197 6.34 0.64 -5.49
N PRO A 198 5.87 -0.55 -5.88
CA PRO A 198 4.77 -1.20 -5.20
C PRO A 198 4.98 -1.38 -3.70
N ARG A 199 3.91 -1.07 -2.96
CA ARG A 199 3.78 -1.34 -1.54
C ARG A 199 2.45 -2.05 -1.33
N GLN A 200 2.50 -3.32 -0.96
CA GLN A 200 1.29 -4.12 -0.74
C GLN A 200 0.43 -3.53 0.40
N ILE A 201 -0.83 -3.94 0.46
CA ILE A 201 -1.74 -3.59 1.55
C ILE A 201 -1.17 -4.11 2.87
N LEU A 202 -1.04 -3.22 3.86
CA LEU A 202 -0.54 -3.58 5.19
C LEU A 202 -1.57 -4.37 5.99
N GLY A 203 -2.86 -4.02 5.84
CA GLY A 203 -3.96 -4.55 6.66
C GLY A 203 -4.13 -3.82 7.99
N ALA A 204 -3.55 -2.62 8.12
CA ALA A 204 -3.56 -1.78 9.31
C ALA A 204 -3.16 -0.34 8.96
N ASN A 205 -3.34 0.59 9.91
CA ASN A 205 -2.76 1.93 9.85
C ASN A 205 -1.21 1.92 9.91
N GLY A 206 -0.56 2.97 9.38
CA GLY A 206 0.89 3.12 9.39
C GLY A 206 1.56 2.56 8.13
N GLY A 207 0.83 2.56 7.02
CA GLY A 207 1.27 2.06 5.72
C GLY A 207 1.76 3.16 4.77
N GLU A 208 1.95 4.39 5.25
CA GLU A 208 2.09 5.56 4.37
C GLU A 208 3.36 5.47 3.52
N THR A 209 3.35 5.98 2.28
CA THR A 209 4.58 6.00 1.46
C THR A 209 5.45 7.20 1.81
N LEU A 210 4.83 8.39 1.89
CA LEU A 210 5.51 9.62 2.26
C LEU A 210 4.76 10.31 3.39
N ARG A 211 5.47 10.72 4.43
CA ARG A 211 4.91 11.58 5.49
C ARG A 211 5.79 12.80 5.72
N ILE A 212 5.18 13.98 5.74
CA ILE A 212 5.90 15.23 5.99
C ILE A 212 5.39 15.82 7.30
N GLY A 213 6.17 15.68 8.38
CA GLY A 213 5.77 16.11 9.73
C GLY A 213 4.93 15.09 10.49
N THR A 214 4.34 15.54 11.60
CA THR A 214 3.42 14.78 12.47
C THR A 214 2.40 15.75 13.07
N SER A 215 1.33 15.23 13.69
CA SER A 215 0.31 16.07 14.34
C SER A 215 0.87 17.06 15.37
N HIS A 216 1.92 16.68 16.10
CA HIS A 216 2.53 17.53 17.12
C HIS A 216 3.24 18.78 16.54
N PHE A 217 3.78 18.68 15.33
CA PHE A 217 4.49 19.76 14.64
C PHE A 217 3.71 20.30 13.44
N SER A 218 2.42 19.99 13.35
CA SER A 218 1.63 20.21 12.13
C SER A 218 1.45 21.68 11.77
N ARG A 219 1.41 22.55 12.78
CA ARG A 219 1.28 24.00 12.59
C ARG A 219 2.61 24.66 12.23
N GLU A 220 3.73 23.96 12.43
CA GLU A 220 5.05 24.45 12.06
C GLU A 220 5.29 24.34 10.56
N TYR A 221 6.02 25.32 10.02
CA TYR A 221 6.40 25.31 8.61
C TYR A 221 7.51 24.30 8.37
N SER A 222 7.29 23.38 7.42
CA SER A 222 8.35 22.52 6.89
C SER A 222 8.97 23.11 5.63
N ASN A 223 8.17 23.67 4.72
CA ASN A 223 8.60 24.10 3.39
C ASN A 223 9.20 22.96 2.52
N THR A 224 8.85 21.69 2.77
CA THR A 224 9.29 20.58 1.93
C THR A 224 8.65 20.68 0.56
N THR A 225 9.43 20.45 -0.49
CA THR A 225 8.93 20.27 -1.86
C THR A 225 9.09 18.81 -2.29
N ALA A 226 8.00 18.12 -2.57
CA ALA A 226 7.99 16.81 -3.22
C ALA A 226 7.46 16.96 -4.65
N ARG A 227 8.33 16.72 -5.65
CA ARG A 227 7.96 16.94 -7.06
C ARG A 227 8.51 15.92 -8.04
N TYR A 228 7.83 15.69 -9.16
CA TYR A 228 8.28 14.77 -10.20
C TYR A 228 8.59 13.35 -9.69
N ASN A 229 7.89 12.88 -8.64
CA ASN A 229 8.00 11.51 -8.17
C ASN A 229 6.93 10.63 -8.83
N TYR A 230 7.22 9.33 -8.94
CA TYR A 230 6.27 8.35 -9.46
C TYR A 230 5.91 7.35 -8.36
N PHE A 231 4.64 7.31 -8.00
CA PHE A 231 4.04 6.39 -7.03
C PHE A 231 3.32 5.29 -7.81
N ASP A 232 3.92 4.10 -7.88
CA ASP A 232 3.41 2.95 -8.63
C ASP A 232 2.85 1.91 -7.66
N ARG A 233 1.52 1.79 -7.59
CA ARG A 233 0.80 0.80 -6.77
C ARG A 233 1.25 0.78 -5.31
N THR A 234 1.48 1.96 -4.75
CA THR A 234 1.75 2.19 -3.33
C THR A 234 0.45 2.08 -2.51
N ASN A 235 0.04 0.85 -2.19
CA ASN A 235 -1.27 0.51 -1.63
C ASN A 235 -1.21 0.20 -0.12
N GLY A 236 -0.17 0.68 0.58
CA GLY A 236 0.10 0.33 1.98
C GLY A 236 -1.09 0.57 2.90
N GLU A 237 -1.76 1.71 2.73
CA GLU A 237 -2.94 2.12 3.48
C GLU A 237 -3.67 3.25 2.73
N HIS A 238 -4.64 3.87 3.42
CA HIS A 238 -5.39 5.02 2.94
C HIS A 238 -4.54 6.22 2.49
N GLU A 239 -3.49 6.60 3.22
CA GLU A 239 -2.67 7.78 2.93
C GLU A 239 -1.39 7.38 2.16
N ILE A 240 -1.34 7.64 0.85
CA ILE A 240 -0.11 7.49 0.07
C ILE A 240 0.90 8.55 0.51
N ILE A 241 0.45 9.81 0.49
CA ILE A 241 1.14 10.95 1.07
C ILE A 241 0.30 11.45 2.24
N SER A 242 0.93 11.53 3.41
CA SER A 242 0.37 12.12 4.62
C SER A 242 1.10 13.43 4.94
N ASN A 243 0.55 14.55 4.47
CA ASN A 243 1.09 15.87 4.79
C ASN A 243 0.62 16.29 6.18
N LYS A 244 1.55 16.48 7.11
CA LYS A 244 1.31 16.77 8.53
C LYS A 244 2.21 17.92 9.02
N SER A 245 2.36 18.96 8.20
CA SER A 245 3.08 20.21 8.51
C SER A 245 2.67 21.32 7.53
N SER A 246 3.00 22.57 7.83
CA SER A 246 2.61 23.72 7.01
C SER A 246 3.62 24.06 5.90
N GLY A 247 3.15 24.75 4.86
CA GLY A 247 3.98 25.40 3.83
C GLY A 247 4.58 24.48 2.77
N ASN A 248 4.10 23.25 2.66
CA ASN A 248 4.67 22.25 1.74
C ASN A 248 4.19 22.42 0.30
N SER A 249 4.96 21.87 -0.64
CA SER A 249 4.63 21.85 -2.07
C SER A 249 4.70 20.43 -2.62
N LEU A 250 3.57 19.93 -3.12
CA LEU A 250 3.40 18.59 -3.71
C LEU A 250 3.05 18.76 -5.19
N ILE A 251 4.06 18.75 -6.05
CA ILE A 251 3.95 19.28 -7.42
C ILE A 251 4.32 18.24 -8.47
N ASN A 252 3.52 18.09 -9.53
CA ASN A 252 3.91 17.33 -10.72
C ASN A 252 4.28 15.85 -10.45
N ASN A 253 3.65 15.21 -9.46
CA ASN A 253 3.84 13.79 -9.17
C ASN A 253 2.83 12.93 -9.95
N VAL A 254 3.17 11.66 -10.19
CA VAL A 254 2.27 10.69 -10.82
C VAL A 254 1.91 9.59 -9.83
N PHE A 255 0.63 9.28 -9.71
CA PHE A 255 0.06 8.21 -8.92
C PHE A 255 -0.59 7.20 -9.86
N PHE A 256 0.03 6.05 -10.01
CA PHE A 256 -0.43 4.99 -10.92
C PHE A 256 -1.01 3.82 -10.12
N GLU A 257 -2.32 3.59 -10.26
CA GLU A 257 -3.06 2.48 -9.65
C GLU A 257 -2.83 2.33 -8.13
N THR A 258 -2.67 3.47 -7.47
CA THR A 258 -2.45 3.56 -6.02
C THR A 258 -3.78 3.56 -5.27
N GLN A 259 -4.00 2.56 -4.43
CA GLN A 259 -5.15 2.50 -3.54
C GLN A 259 -4.86 3.35 -2.31
N GLY A 260 -5.43 4.55 -2.26
CA GLY A 260 -5.14 5.57 -1.26
C GLY A 260 -5.22 6.97 -1.83
N THR A 261 -4.79 7.97 -1.05
CA THR A 261 -4.92 9.40 -1.39
C THR A 261 -3.64 10.18 -1.11
N LEU A 262 -3.50 11.33 -1.79
CA LEU A 262 -2.70 12.44 -1.29
C LEU A 262 -3.55 13.19 -0.26
N THR A 263 -3.19 13.10 1.02
CA THR A 263 -3.94 13.74 2.11
C THR A 263 -3.17 14.91 2.71
N MET A 264 -3.80 16.08 2.74
CA MET A 264 -3.43 17.22 3.58
C MET A 264 -3.93 17.00 5.00
N ARG A 265 -3.29 16.06 5.72
CA ARG A 265 -3.83 15.46 6.94
C ARG A 265 -3.83 16.41 8.13
N HIS A 266 -2.75 17.19 8.27
CA HIS A 266 -2.64 18.31 9.20
C HIS A 266 -1.78 19.42 8.56
N GLY A 267 -1.84 20.62 9.15
CA GLY A 267 -1.03 21.77 8.72
C GLY A 267 -1.66 22.55 7.56
N HIS A 268 -1.19 23.78 7.39
CA HIS A 268 -1.81 24.80 6.55
C HIS A 268 -0.91 25.19 5.37
N PHE A 269 -1.42 25.96 4.41
CA PHE A 269 -0.61 26.53 3.33
C PHE A 269 0.10 25.47 2.46
N THR A 270 -0.54 24.32 2.23
CA THR A 270 0.01 23.29 1.33
C THR A 270 -0.44 23.58 -0.10
N LYS A 271 0.53 23.55 -1.02
CA LYS A 271 0.30 23.63 -2.46
C LYS A 271 0.33 22.24 -3.09
N VAL A 272 -0.75 21.84 -3.76
CA VAL A 272 -0.90 20.58 -4.50
C VAL A 272 -1.21 20.90 -5.96
N GLU A 273 -0.21 20.82 -6.83
CA GLU A 273 -0.31 21.33 -8.20
C GLU A 273 0.18 20.35 -9.26
N GLY A 274 -0.54 20.22 -10.37
CA GLY A 274 -0.03 19.51 -11.56
C GLY A 274 0.13 17.99 -11.41
N ASN A 275 -0.45 17.38 -10.36
CA ASN A 275 -0.32 15.96 -10.11
C ASN A 275 -1.28 15.14 -10.99
N TYR A 276 -0.87 13.93 -11.36
CA TYR A 276 -1.64 13.00 -12.20
C TYR A 276 -2.00 11.75 -11.42
N PHE A 277 -3.28 11.46 -11.30
CA PHE A 277 -3.83 10.26 -10.67
C PHE A 277 -4.47 9.37 -11.73
N LEU A 278 -3.85 8.22 -11.98
CA LEU A 278 -4.26 7.23 -12.97
C LEU A 278 -4.79 5.99 -12.24
N GLY A 279 -6.09 6.00 -11.94
CA GLY A 279 -6.75 4.91 -11.20
C GLY A 279 -7.05 3.68 -12.04
N ASN A 280 -7.28 3.85 -13.35
CA ASN A 280 -7.65 2.76 -14.28
C ASN A 280 -8.85 1.91 -13.79
N HIS A 281 -9.76 2.51 -13.02
CA HIS A 281 -10.88 1.83 -12.38
C HIS A 281 -10.49 0.72 -11.40
N LYS A 282 -9.25 0.73 -10.91
CA LYS A 282 -8.83 -0.19 -9.86
C LYS A 282 -9.57 0.17 -8.55
N PRO A 283 -10.11 -0.82 -7.81
CA PRO A 283 -10.85 -0.57 -6.59
C PRO A 283 -10.07 0.27 -5.57
N ASN A 284 -10.74 1.22 -4.92
CA ASN A 284 -10.22 2.07 -3.85
C ASN A 284 -9.09 3.03 -4.25
N THR A 285 -8.81 3.23 -5.54
CA THR A 285 -7.92 4.32 -5.95
C THR A 285 -8.58 5.66 -5.67
N GLY A 286 -7.91 6.52 -4.90
CA GLY A 286 -8.38 7.85 -4.54
C GLY A 286 -7.48 8.94 -5.12
N GLY A 287 -7.91 10.19 -4.96
CA GLY A 287 -7.16 11.35 -5.42
C GLY A 287 -6.68 12.20 -4.26
N ILE A 288 -7.25 13.40 -4.13
CA ILE A 288 -6.79 14.41 -3.17
C ILE A 288 -7.80 14.56 -2.04
N ARG A 289 -7.32 14.52 -0.80
CA ARG A 289 -8.11 14.79 0.41
C ARG A 289 -7.63 16.07 1.10
N ILE A 290 -8.56 17.01 1.23
CA ILE A 290 -8.35 18.38 1.70
C ILE A 290 -8.92 18.53 3.10
N ILE A 291 -8.08 19.02 4.01
CA ILE A 291 -8.39 19.33 5.40
C ILE A 291 -7.58 20.59 5.76
N ASN A 292 -7.94 21.26 6.85
CA ASN A 292 -7.26 22.44 7.38
C ASN A 292 -7.30 23.65 6.42
N GLU A 293 -6.69 24.74 6.87
CA GLU A 293 -6.82 26.07 6.25
C GLU A 293 -5.80 26.37 5.14
N SER A 294 -6.16 27.33 4.28
CA SER A 294 -5.30 27.95 3.26
C SER A 294 -4.62 26.96 2.31
N GLN A 295 -5.32 25.89 1.93
CA GLN A 295 -4.79 24.92 0.97
C GLN A 295 -4.98 25.43 -0.46
N SER A 296 -4.05 25.06 -1.35
CA SER A 296 -4.17 25.33 -2.78
C SER A 296 -4.05 24.05 -3.58
N VAL A 297 -5.11 23.69 -4.29
CA VAL A 297 -5.23 22.48 -5.11
C VAL A 297 -5.56 22.87 -6.54
N SER A 298 -4.55 22.88 -7.41
CA SER A 298 -4.67 23.41 -8.77
C SER A 298 -4.13 22.50 -9.87
N ASN A 299 -4.74 22.53 -11.04
CA ASN A 299 -4.20 21.90 -12.25
C ASN A 299 -3.89 20.39 -12.11
N ASN A 300 -4.60 19.68 -11.23
CA ASN A 300 -4.42 18.24 -11.08
C ASN A 300 -5.31 17.48 -12.07
N TYR A 301 -4.80 16.34 -12.56
CA TYR A 301 -5.51 15.44 -13.46
C TYR A 301 -5.87 14.14 -12.74
N MET A 302 -7.13 13.74 -12.78
CA MET A 302 -7.66 12.56 -12.10
C MET A 302 -8.48 11.72 -13.07
N TYR A 303 -8.11 10.46 -13.24
CA TYR A 303 -8.77 9.55 -14.16
C TYR A 303 -9.06 8.19 -13.53
N GLY A 304 -10.29 7.70 -13.68
CA GLY A 304 -10.64 6.32 -13.35
C GLY A 304 -10.54 5.99 -11.85
N LEU A 305 -10.80 6.96 -10.96
CA LEU A 305 -10.70 6.76 -9.51
C LEU A 305 -12.02 6.24 -8.93
N THR A 306 -11.99 5.13 -8.19
CA THR A 306 -13.22 4.46 -7.69
C THR A 306 -13.38 4.55 -6.16
N GLY A 307 -12.48 5.22 -5.45
CA GLY A 307 -12.56 5.34 -3.99
C GLY A 307 -13.76 6.18 -3.56
N LYS A 308 -14.36 5.82 -2.42
CA LYS A 308 -15.54 6.48 -1.82
C LYS A 308 -15.20 7.12 -0.48
N ARG A 309 -16.04 8.04 0.00
CA ARG A 309 -15.99 8.69 1.32
C ARG A 309 -14.69 9.50 1.44
N LEU A 310 -13.81 9.09 2.33
CA LEU A 310 -12.51 9.72 2.54
C LEU A 310 -11.52 9.47 1.37
N ARG A 311 -11.91 8.67 0.36
CA ARG A 311 -11.07 8.25 -0.78
C ARG A 311 -11.60 8.67 -2.15
N GLY A 312 -12.53 9.62 -2.21
CA GLY A 312 -12.99 10.19 -3.47
C GLY A 312 -11.84 10.68 -4.37
N ALA A 313 -12.16 10.94 -5.63
CA ALA A 313 -11.25 11.63 -6.55
C ALA A 313 -10.82 12.98 -5.96
N LEU A 314 -11.78 13.71 -5.41
CA LEU A 314 -11.53 14.95 -4.68
C LEU A 314 -12.43 15.00 -3.44
N VAL A 315 -11.82 15.15 -2.27
CA VAL A 315 -12.52 15.10 -0.98
C VAL A 315 -12.24 16.39 -0.22
N ILE A 316 -13.29 17.08 0.18
CA ILE A 316 -13.22 18.22 1.11
C ILE A 316 -13.86 17.78 2.43
N MET A 317 -13.08 17.76 3.51
CA MET A 317 -13.56 17.28 4.80
C MET A 317 -14.28 18.36 5.61
N ASN A 318 -15.23 17.92 6.45
CA ASN A 318 -15.64 18.69 7.62
C ASN A 318 -14.52 18.67 8.69
N GLY A 319 -14.46 19.74 9.49
CA GLY A 319 -13.52 19.87 10.60
C GLY A 319 -14.19 19.79 11.97
N VAL A 320 -13.35 19.72 13.00
CA VAL A 320 -13.75 19.85 14.40
C VAL A 320 -13.60 21.31 14.82
N PRO A 321 -14.65 21.97 15.35
CA PRO A 321 -14.54 23.33 15.88
C PRO A 321 -13.47 23.41 16.98
N ASN A 322 -12.61 24.44 16.96
CA ASN A 322 -11.52 24.62 17.95
C ASN A 322 -10.64 23.36 18.11
N SER A 323 -10.34 22.71 16.99
CA SER A 323 -9.65 21.42 16.91
C SER A 323 -8.28 21.41 17.62
N SER A 324 -8.01 20.33 18.35
CA SER A 324 -6.68 20.02 18.87
C SER A 324 -5.74 19.55 17.73
N PRO A 325 -4.40 19.68 17.87
CA PRO A 325 -3.47 19.42 16.75
C PRO A 325 -3.51 18.01 16.13
N ASN A 326 -4.06 17.02 16.85
CA ASN A 326 -4.23 15.64 16.37
C ASN A 326 -5.61 15.34 15.78
N ARG A 327 -6.54 16.31 15.77
CA ARG A 327 -7.85 16.21 15.14
C ARG A 327 -7.81 16.80 13.72
N TYR A 328 -8.92 17.37 13.26
CA TYR A 328 -9.10 17.85 11.89
C TYR A 328 -9.51 19.32 11.98
N ASP A 329 -8.62 20.23 11.58
CA ASP A 329 -9.00 21.64 11.46
C ASP A 329 -9.95 21.80 10.25
N PRO A 330 -10.94 22.70 10.32
CA PRO A 330 -11.88 22.93 9.21
C PRO A 330 -11.16 23.42 7.95
N VAL A 331 -11.78 23.16 6.80
CA VAL A 331 -11.32 23.72 5.53
C VAL A 331 -11.76 25.18 5.44
N ILE A 332 -10.80 26.10 5.49
CA ILE A 332 -11.02 27.56 5.46
C ILE A 332 -10.07 28.18 4.44
N ASP A 333 -10.50 29.23 3.75
CA ASP A 333 -9.68 30.02 2.82
C ASP A 333 -8.91 29.17 1.79
N SER A 334 -9.51 28.06 1.34
CA SER A 334 -8.85 27.08 0.48
C SER A 334 -9.34 27.15 -0.97
N SER A 335 -8.46 26.85 -1.92
CA SER A 335 -8.73 26.94 -3.36
C SER A 335 -8.61 25.59 -4.05
N MET A 336 -9.65 25.20 -4.80
CA MET A 336 -9.76 23.93 -5.51
C MET A 336 -10.07 24.20 -6.98
N ASN A 337 -9.05 24.62 -7.73
CA ASN A 337 -9.26 25.27 -9.02
C ASN A 337 -8.61 24.52 -10.19
N ASN A 338 -9.19 24.66 -11.38
CA ASN A 338 -8.57 24.22 -12.64
C ASN A 338 -8.21 22.73 -12.67
N ASN A 339 -8.88 21.88 -11.89
CA ASN A 339 -8.63 20.43 -11.88
C ASN A 339 -9.49 19.73 -12.93
N ILE A 340 -9.00 18.57 -13.40
CA ILE A 340 -9.71 17.70 -14.34
C ILE A 340 -10.01 16.37 -13.66
N VAL A 341 -11.29 15.99 -13.64
CA VAL A 341 -11.78 14.71 -13.13
C VAL A 341 -12.51 13.98 -14.27
N ILE A 342 -11.98 12.83 -14.69
CA ILE A 342 -12.52 12.04 -15.79
C ILE A 342 -12.87 10.65 -15.31
N ASP A 343 -14.10 10.19 -15.61
CA ASP A 343 -14.61 8.85 -15.32
C ASP A 343 -14.22 8.34 -13.92
N SER A 344 -14.33 9.22 -12.92
CA SER A 344 -14.07 8.92 -11.53
C SER A 344 -15.36 9.02 -10.73
N ASP A 345 -15.51 8.14 -9.74
CA ASP A 345 -16.83 7.80 -9.23
C ASP A 345 -17.35 8.80 -8.19
N TYR A 346 -16.48 9.39 -7.35
CA TYR A 346 -16.92 10.19 -6.21
C TYR A 346 -16.10 11.47 -6.01
N ILE A 347 -16.81 12.58 -5.85
CA ILE A 347 -16.36 13.87 -5.32
C ILE A 347 -17.17 14.12 -4.04
N GLU A 348 -16.50 14.25 -2.92
CA GLU A 348 -17.10 14.09 -1.59
C GLU A 348 -16.91 15.40 -0.80
N LEU A 349 -17.99 16.13 -0.54
CA LEU A 349 -17.94 17.47 0.05
C LEU A 349 -18.55 17.48 1.46
N GLY A 350 -17.82 18.01 2.43
CA GLY A 350 -18.16 17.90 3.86
C GLY A 350 -17.89 16.51 4.43
N ALA A 351 -17.05 15.71 3.77
CA ALA A 351 -16.87 14.30 4.09
C ALA A 351 -16.43 14.12 5.56
N GLY A 352 -17.03 13.12 6.22
CA GLY A 352 -16.81 12.86 7.64
C GLY A 352 -17.66 13.72 8.58
N ALA A 353 -18.62 14.51 8.10
CA ALA A 353 -19.55 15.23 8.97
C ALA A 353 -20.21 14.29 10.00
N ASP A 354 -20.11 14.64 11.27
CA ASP A 354 -20.75 13.98 12.41
C ASP A 354 -20.86 14.98 13.57
N GLU A 355 -21.30 14.51 14.76
CA GLU A 355 -21.44 15.37 15.94
C GLU A 355 -20.13 16.05 16.35
N GLU A 356 -18.98 15.41 16.12
CA GLU A 356 -17.66 15.96 16.44
C GLU A 356 -17.13 16.85 15.31
N ARG A 357 -17.21 16.38 14.06
CA ARG A 357 -16.80 17.05 12.83
C ARG A 357 -17.94 17.90 12.28
N SER A 358 -18.34 18.90 13.06
CA SER A 358 -19.50 19.75 12.82
C SER A 358 -19.19 21.11 12.18
N ALA A 359 -17.93 21.38 11.79
CA ALA A 359 -17.54 22.59 11.09
C ALA A 359 -17.44 22.35 9.57
N PRO A 360 -18.42 22.80 8.76
CA PRO A 360 -18.35 22.70 7.31
C PRO A 360 -17.27 23.63 6.71
N PRO A 361 -16.86 23.40 5.45
CA PRO A 361 -15.93 24.29 4.76
C PRO A 361 -16.45 25.72 4.67
N SER A 362 -15.57 26.71 4.79
CA SER A 362 -15.92 28.13 4.70
C SER A 362 -14.88 28.95 3.95
N THR A 363 -15.30 30.12 3.46
CA THR A 363 -14.49 31.10 2.71
C THR A 363 -13.62 30.51 1.58
N SER A 364 -14.02 29.35 1.06
CA SER A 364 -13.24 28.55 0.13
C SER A 364 -13.82 28.64 -1.28
N GLU A 365 -13.09 28.16 -2.28
CA GLU A 365 -13.52 28.24 -3.68
C GLU A 365 -13.27 26.95 -4.47
N PHE A 366 -14.16 26.71 -5.44
CA PHE A 366 -14.11 25.58 -6.36
C PHE A 366 -14.37 26.11 -7.77
N LYS A 367 -13.30 26.47 -8.50
CA LYS A 367 -13.42 27.22 -9.75
C LYS A 367 -12.75 26.59 -10.95
N GLY A 368 -13.40 26.68 -12.11
CA GLY A 368 -12.77 26.28 -13.37
C GLY A 368 -12.43 24.80 -13.45
N ASN A 369 -13.14 23.91 -12.75
CA ASN A 369 -12.88 22.47 -12.81
C ASN A 369 -13.65 21.83 -13.97
N ILE A 370 -13.08 20.81 -14.60
CA ILE A 370 -13.76 19.99 -15.62
C ILE A 370 -14.04 18.61 -15.02
N ILE A 371 -15.31 18.24 -14.94
CA ILE A 371 -15.76 16.94 -14.42
C ILE A 371 -16.57 16.25 -15.51
N LEU A 372 -16.03 15.19 -16.09
CA LEU A 372 -16.66 14.45 -17.19
C LEU A 372 -16.66 12.96 -16.84
N GLY A 373 -17.82 12.33 -16.72
CA GLY A 373 -17.90 10.94 -16.30
C GLY A 373 -19.07 10.18 -16.89
N LYS A 374 -18.84 8.90 -17.16
CA LYS A 374 -19.91 7.91 -17.45
C LYS A 374 -20.02 6.80 -16.41
N SER A 375 -19.04 6.68 -15.50
CA SER A 375 -19.04 5.64 -14.46
C SER A 375 -20.06 5.93 -13.35
N ASN A 376 -20.15 7.18 -12.92
CA ASN A 376 -21.19 7.69 -12.02
C ASN A 376 -21.79 9.00 -12.57
N LEU A 377 -23.09 9.01 -12.87
CA LEU A 377 -23.80 10.20 -13.37
C LEU A 377 -24.24 11.16 -12.25
N SER A 378 -23.95 10.83 -10.99
CA SER A 378 -24.12 11.71 -9.83
C SER A 378 -22.83 11.68 -9.01
N PRO A 379 -21.72 12.26 -9.52
CA PRO A 379 -20.40 12.14 -8.91
C PRO A 379 -20.27 12.89 -7.58
N PHE A 380 -21.16 13.85 -7.29
CA PHE A 380 -21.10 14.66 -6.07
C PHE A 380 -21.97 14.08 -4.95
N THR A 381 -21.39 13.95 -3.76
CA THR A 381 -22.12 13.73 -2.51
C THR A 381 -21.84 14.90 -1.56
N LEU A 382 -22.91 15.44 -0.97
CA LEU A 382 -22.82 16.48 0.06
C LEU A 382 -23.18 15.86 1.41
N TYR A 383 -22.31 16.05 2.40
CA TYR A 383 -22.50 15.54 3.75
C TYR A 383 -22.96 16.62 4.74
N ASP A 384 -22.80 17.89 4.39
CA ASP A 384 -23.15 19.05 5.21
C ASP A 384 -23.40 20.29 4.33
N ASP A 385 -23.63 21.47 4.93
CA ASP A 385 -23.81 22.74 4.24
C ASP A 385 -22.55 23.19 3.49
N MET A 386 -22.67 23.33 2.16
CA MET A 386 -21.60 23.77 1.27
C MET A 386 -21.69 25.25 0.87
N SER A 387 -22.50 26.06 1.57
CA SER A 387 -22.64 27.49 1.31
C SER A 387 -21.34 28.28 1.45
N GLY A 388 -20.39 27.77 2.24
CA GLY A 388 -19.06 28.34 2.44
C GLY A 388 -18.07 28.10 1.31
N ILE A 389 -18.47 27.41 0.23
CA ILE A 389 -17.65 27.20 -0.97
C ILE A 389 -18.27 27.98 -2.14
N ASN A 390 -17.49 28.88 -2.73
CA ASN A 390 -17.89 29.55 -3.97
C ASN A 390 -17.61 28.66 -5.19
N PHE A 391 -18.67 28.20 -5.86
CA PHE A 391 -18.59 27.43 -7.11
C PHE A 391 -18.71 28.35 -8.33
N GLU A 392 -17.72 28.35 -9.21
CA GLU A 392 -17.71 29.23 -10.38
C GLU A 392 -17.01 28.63 -11.60
N GLY A 393 -17.61 28.77 -12.79
CA GLY A 393 -16.95 28.42 -14.05
C GLY A 393 -16.56 26.94 -14.21
N ASN A 394 -17.22 26.04 -13.49
CA ASN A 394 -16.99 24.60 -13.59
C ASN A 394 -17.76 24.00 -14.77
N TYR A 395 -17.33 22.84 -15.26
CA TYR A 395 -17.96 22.13 -16.37
C TYR A 395 -18.34 20.70 -15.94
N LEU A 396 -19.57 20.31 -16.25
CA LEU A 396 -20.10 18.96 -16.03
C LEU A 396 -20.68 18.40 -17.33
N ASN A 397 -20.55 17.10 -17.59
CA ASN A 397 -21.15 16.54 -18.81
C ASN A 397 -22.70 16.54 -18.74
N GLU A 398 -23.35 16.72 -19.88
CA GLU A 398 -24.81 16.86 -20.01
C GLU A 398 -25.62 15.73 -19.35
N GLU A 399 -25.09 14.50 -19.36
CA GLU A 399 -25.76 13.34 -18.77
C GLU A 399 -25.60 13.24 -17.25
N ALA A 400 -24.66 14.00 -16.68
CA ALA A 400 -24.37 13.99 -15.25
C ALA A 400 -25.13 15.09 -14.51
N SER A 401 -25.33 14.86 -13.22
CA SER A 401 -26.09 15.71 -12.31
C SER A 401 -25.26 16.07 -11.09
N THR A 402 -25.57 17.22 -10.50
CA THR A 402 -24.97 17.67 -9.24
C THR A 402 -26.04 18.30 -8.35
N PRO A 403 -25.99 18.08 -7.02
CA PRO A 403 -26.88 18.77 -6.07
C PRO A 403 -26.52 20.26 -5.89
N ILE A 404 -25.40 20.72 -6.45
CA ILE A 404 -24.95 22.12 -6.35
C ILE A 404 -25.76 23.01 -7.30
N LYS A 405 -26.34 24.09 -6.78
CA LYS A 405 -27.37 24.89 -7.48
C LYS A 405 -26.82 25.79 -8.61
N SER A 406 -25.58 26.23 -8.54
CA SER A 406 -24.97 27.18 -9.50
C SER A 406 -23.46 26.95 -9.64
N GLY A 407 -22.84 27.62 -10.61
CA GLY A 407 -21.38 27.54 -10.83
C GLY A 407 -20.92 26.44 -11.78
N PHE A 408 -21.84 25.70 -12.39
CA PHE A 408 -21.58 24.65 -13.36
C PHE A 408 -22.25 24.93 -14.71
N ALA A 409 -21.49 24.79 -15.79
CA ALA A 409 -21.99 24.79 -17.16
C ALA A 409 -22.00 23.36 -17.71
N SER A 410 -23.08 22.99 -18.41
CA SER A 410 -23.15 21.71 -19.12
C SER A 410 -22.27 21.71 -20.36
N THR A 411 -21.67 20.56 -20.67
CA THR A 411 -20.90 20.35 -21.90
C THR A 411 -21.07 18.91 -22.40
N PRO A 412 -21.00 18.62 -23.71
CA PRO A 412 -21.08 17.24 -24.18
C PRO A 412 -19.91 16.40 -23.66
N TYR A 413 -20.16 15.13 -23.31
CA TYR A 413 -19.08 14.20 -23.00
C TYR A 413 -18.24 13.94 -24.27
N LYS A 414 -17.09 14.61 -24.40
CA LYS A 414 -16.12 14.45 -25.49
C LYS A 414 -14.72 14.20 -24.95
N VAL A 415 -14.51 12.99 -24.44
CA VAL A 415 -13.21 12.51 -23.96
C VAL A 415 -12.62 11.55 -25.00
N THR A 416 -11.37 11.80 -25.39
CA THR A 416 -10.62 10.97 -26.35
C THR A 416 -9.29 10.54 -25.75
N VAL A 417 -8.65 9.50 -26.30
CA VAL A 417 -7.27 9.17 -25.96
C VAL A 417 -6.35 10.08 -26.79
N ASN A 418 -5.49 10.85 -26.12
CA ASN A 418 -4.56 11.74 -26.81
C ASN A 418 -3.29 11.01 -27.27
N LYS A 419 -2.36 11.72 -27.91
CA LYS A 419 -1.10 11.16 -28.42
C LYS A 419 -0.17 10.56 -27.34
N TYR A 420 -0.39 10.86 -26.06
CA TYR A 420 0.35 10.31 -24.92
C TYR A 420 -0.36 9.12 -24.26
N GLY A 421 -1.48 8.64 -24.83
CA GLY A 421 -2.25 7.54 -24.26
C GLY A 421 -3.16 7.95 -23.10
N LEU A 422 -3.31 9.25 -22.79
CA LEU A 422 -4.14 9.74 -21.69
C LEU A 422 -5.55 10.13 -22.17
N LYS A 423 -6.55 9.93 -21.31
CA LYS A 423 -7.91 10.44 -21.56
C LYS A 423 -7.90 11.96 -21.46
N SER A 424 -8.40 12.64 -22.47
CA SER A 424 -8.32 14.10 -22.55
C SER A 424 -9.64 14.68 -23.11
N PRO A 425 -10.18 15.74 -22.49
CA PRO A 425 -11.23 16.56 -23.09
C PRO A 425 -10.70 17.28 -24.34
N SER A 426 -11.60 17.92 -25.08
CA SER A 426 -11.18 18.76 -26.22
C SER A 426 -10.26 19.90 -25.79
N LYS A 427 -9.30 20.27 -26.64
CA LYS A 427 -8.40 21.42 -26.41
C LYS A 427 -9.18 22.70 -26.07
N ALA A 428 -10.26 22.98 -26.80
CA ALA A 428 -11.09 24.16 -26.55
C ALA A 428 -11.66 24.21 -25.13
N LEU A 429 -11.96 23.05 -24.51
CA LEU A 429 -12.43 22.99 -23.12
C LEU A 429 -11.27 23.17 -22.13
N LEU A 430 -10.11 22.57 -22.40
CA LEU A 430 -8.89 22.75 -21.60
C LEU A 430 -8.45 24.22 -21.55
N ASP A 431 -8.54 24.92 -22.68
CA ASP A 431 -8.18 26.34 -22.81
C ASP A 431 -9.07 27.24 -21.94
N LYS A 432 -10.35 26.87 -21.70
CA LYS A 432 -11.26 27.66 -20.85
C LYS A 432 -10.81 27.74 -19.39
N ILE A 433 -10.05 26.75 -18.93
CA ILE A 433 -9.58 26.66 -17.55
C ILE A 433 -8.06 26.80 -17.46
N ASN A 434 -7.39 27.16 -18.56
CA ASN A 434 -5.93 27.28 -18.64
C ASN A 434 -5.17 26.03 -18.14
N PHE A 435 -5.68 24.82 -18.41
CA PHE A 435 -5.04 23.59 -17.93
C PHE A 435 -3.72 23.29 -18.67
N GLY A 436 -3.67 23.61 -19.97
CA GLY A 436 -2.61 23.17 -20.87
C GLY A 436 -2.86 21.78 -21.47
N GLU A 437 -1.84 21.21 -22.11
CA GLU A 437 -1.92 19.89 -22.72
C GLU A 437 -1.90 18.79 -21.65
N VAL A 438 -2.85 17.85 -21.69
CA VAL A 438 -2.85 16.68 -20.78
C VAL A 438 -1.67 15.77 -21.13
N LYS A 439 -0.62 15.81 -20.32
CA LYS A 439 0.64 15.07 -20.49
C LYS A 439 1.24 14.77 -19.12
N LEU A 440 1.73 13.55 -18.92
CA LEU A 440 2.44 13.23 -17.68
C LEU A 440 3.62 14.17 -17.45
N PRO A 441 3.79 14.69 -16.22
CA PRO A 441 4.93 15.53 -15.87
C PRO A 441 6.25 14.75 -15.78
N VAL A 442 6.16 13.45 -15.51
CA VAL A 442 7.27 12.50 -15.49
C VAL A 442 6.75 11.10 -15.78
N THR A 443 7.54 10.28 -16.45
CA THR A 443 7.23 8.88 -16.76
C THR A 443 7.92 7.92 -15.80
N LYS A 444 7.49 6.66 -15.78
CA LYS A 444 8.10 5.62 -14.93
C LYS A 444 9.58 5.39 -15.28
N ASP A 445 9.98 5.60 -16.53
CA ASP A 445 11.37 5.40 -16.98
C ASP A 445 12.29 6.57 -16.60
N GLU A 446 11.74 7.78 -16.44
CA GLU A 446 12.48 9.00 -16.09
C GLU A 446 12.77 9.13 -14.58
N VAL A 447 12.17 8.29 -13.73
CA VAL A 447 12.39 8.32 -12.27
C VAL A 447 13.24 7.16 -11.78
N GLY A 448 13.73 7.28 -10.54
CA GLY A 448 14.49 6.25 -9.84
C GLY A 448 15.85 5.98 -10.45
N THR A 449 16.43 4.85 -10.07
CA THR A 449 17.72 4.39 -10.61
C THR A 449 17.55 3.81 -12.02
N ASN A 450 18.56 3.99 -12.87
CA ASN A 450 18.58 3.46 -14.24
C ASN A 450 19.20 2.05 -14.33
N TYR A 451 19.88 1.60 -13.27
CA TYR A 451 20.60 0.33 -13.22
C TYR A 451 19.83 -0.78 -12.49
N TYR A 452 18.68 -0.46 -11.88
CA TYR A 452 17.88 -1.41 -11.11
C TYR A 452 16.49 -1.58 -11.74
N PRO A 453 15.97 -2.82 -11.88
CA PRO A 453 14.67 -3.05 -12.49
C PRO A 453 13.53 -2.45 -11.66
N LYS A 454 12.52 -1.91 -12.35
CA LYS A 454 11.28 -1.37 -11.75
C LYS A 454 10.13 -2.40 -11.80
N ASN A 455 10.46 -3.64 -11.44
CA ASN A 455 9.56 -4.78 -11.55
C ASN A 455 9.00 -5.17 -10.19
N GLU A 456 7.73 -5.60 -10.18
CA GLU A 456 7.14 -6.34 -9.09
C GLU A 456 7.10 -7.80 -9.50
N THR A 457 7.67 -8.69 -8.70
CA THR A 457 7.57 -10.14 -8.94
C THR A 457 6.44 -10.71 -8.10
N SER A 458 5.19 -10.44 -8.48
CA SER A 458 4.09 -11.33 -8.10
C SER A 458 3.99 -12.44 -9.14
N VAL A 459 4.23 -13.68 -8.72
CA VAL A 459 4.17 -14.83 -9.62
C VAL A 459 2.72 -15.33 -9.66
N ALA A 460 2.11 -15.27 -10.84
CA ALA A 460 0.75 -15.75 -11.02
C ALA A 460 0.67 -17.27 -10.86
N PHE A 461 -0.45 -17.77 -10.34
CA PHE A 461 -0.73 -19.21 -10.36
C PHE A 461 -0.71 -19.75 -11.80
N ASN A 462 -0.24 -20.98 -11.97
CA ASN A 462 -0.17 -21.70 -13.25
C ASN A 462 0.69 -21.00 -14.32
N SER A 463 1.64 -20.16 -13.92
CA SER A 463 2.59 -19.52 -14.83
C SER A 463 3.87 -20.33 -15.06
N GLY A 464 4.07 -21.38 -14.26
CA GLY A 464 5.22 -22.29 -14.33
C GLY A 464 4.89 -23.63 -15.00
N ASP A 465 5.70 -24.64 -14.67
CA ASP A 465 5.62 -25.98 -15.23
C ASP A 465 4.56 -26.84 -14.54
N THR A 466 4.06 -27.87 -15.23
CA THR A 466 3.19 -28.89 -14.63
C THR A 466 4.00 -30.12 -14.24
N ILE A 467 3.97 -30.46 -12.95
CA ILE A 467 4.66 -31.59 -12.33
C ILE A 467 3.61 -32.66 -12.00
N LYS A 468 3.72 -33.83 -12.64
CA LYS A 468 2.84 -34.98 -12.34
C LYS A 468 3.25 -35.62 -11.01
N VAL A 469 2.28 -35.82 -10.12
CA VAL A 469 2.52 -36.38 -8.78
C VAL A 469 1.80 -37.71 -8.64
N LYS A 470 2.56 -38.81 -8.50
CA LYS A 470 1.99 -40.14 -8.26
C LYS A 470 1.36 -40.23 -6.87
N SER A 471 0.30 -41.02 -6.74
CA SER A 471 -0.27 -41.37 -5.43
C SER A 471 0.78 -42.02 -4.51
N GLY A 472 0.60 -41.86 -3.19
CA GLY A 472 1.50 -42.42 -2.19
C GLY A 472 1.80 -41.48 -1.01
N THR A 473 2.69 -41.95 -0.13
CA THR A 473 3.08 -41.21 1.07
C THR A 473 4.07 -40.10 0.76
N ASN A 474 3.77 -38.86 1.18
CA ASN A 474 4.59 -37.65 1.02
C ASN A 474 4.99 -37.32 -0.43
N THR A 475 4.33 -37.88 -1.45
CA THR A 475 4.66 -37.58 -2.84
C THR A 475 4.36 -36.12 -3.21
N ILE A 476 3.31 -35.55 -2.63
CA ILE A 476 3.00 -34.11 -2.71
C ILE A 476 4.15 -33.27 -2.14
N LEU A 477 4.71 -33.66 -0.98
CA LEU A 477 5.82 -32.95 -0.35
C LEU A 477 7.06 -32.97 -1.24
N ALA A 478 7.45 -34.14 -1.73
CA ALA A 478 8.61 -34.30 -2.61
C ALA A 478 8.45 -33.48 -3.91
N ALA A 479 7.24 -33.42 -4.47
CA ALA A 479 6.96 -32.61 -5.64
C ALA A 479 6.99 -31.10 -5.34
N LEU A 480 6.48 -30.68 -4.17
CA LEU A 480 6.54 -29.29 -3.73
C LEU A 480 7.99 -28.82 -3.52
N GLU A 481 8.83 -29.64 -2.88
CA GLU A 481 10.26 -29.36 -2.65
C GLU A 481 11.03 -29.17 -3.98
N ALA A 482 10.61 -29.85 -5.05
CA ALA A 482 11.20 -29.74 -6.38
C ALA A 482 10.58 -28.64 -7.26
N SER A 483 9.48 -28.03 -6.83
CA SER A 483 8.71 -27.05 -7.62
C SER A 483 9.25 -25.63 -7.50
N LYS A 484 8.88 -24.79 -8.46
CA LYS A 484 9.15 -23.35 -8.49
C LYS A 484 7.85 -22.56 -8.33
N ALA A 485 8.01 -21.26 -8.06
CA ALA A 485 6.89 -20.33 -8.04
C ALA A 485 6.10 -20.38 -9.37
N GLY A 486 4.78 -20.57 -9.27
CA GLY A 486 3.87 -20.63 -10.42
C GLY A 486 3.61 -22.03 -10.96
N ASP A 487 4.33 -23.05 -10.52
CA ASP A 487 4.16 -24.43 -10.97
C ASP A 487 2.81 -25.03 -10.54
N VAL A 488 2.44 -26.14 -11.19
CA VAL A 488 1.24 -26.92 -10.93
C VAL A 488 1.61 -28.36 -10.56
N LEU A 489 1.22 -28.79 -9.36
CA LEU A 489 1.28 -30.19 -8.95
C LEU A 489 -0.01 -30.89 -9.40
N LEU A 490 0.10 -31.71 -10.45
CA LEU A 490 -1.02 -32.46 -11.03
C LEU A 490 -1.10 -33.86 -10.45
N LEU A 491 -2.08 -34.08 -9.58
CA LEU A 491 -2.34 -35.35 -8.91
C LEU A 491 -3.12 -36.33 -9.82
N GLU A 492 -2.87 -37.62 -9.64
CA GLU A 492 -3.56 -38.71 -10.33
C GLU A 492 -5.01 -38.82 -9.84
N ASN A 493 -5.96 -38.83 -10.78
CA ASN A 493 -7.37 -38.98 -10.45
C ASN A 493 -7.64 -40.24 -9.64
N GLY A 494 -8.36 -40.09 -8.53
CA GLY A 494 -8.72 -41.17 -7.63
C GLY A 494 -7.57 -41.78 -6.84
N GLY A 495 -6.36 -41.22 -6.93
CA GLY A 495 -5.20 -41.63 -6.13
C GLY A 495 -5.36 -41.26 -4.66
N GLU A 496 -4.65 -41.98 -3.80
CA GLU A 496 -4.59 -41.71 -2.36
C GLU A 496 -3.23 -41.12 -1.99
N TYR A 497 -3.26 -40.02 -1.23
CA TYR A 497 -2.08 -39.27 -0.83
C TYR A 497 -2.07 -39.13 0.69
N LEU A 498 -1.06 -39.73 1.32
CA LEU A 498 -0.89 -39.68 2.77
C LEU A 498 0.24 -38.72 3.13
N LEU A 499 -0.07 -37.71 3.93
CA LEU A 499 0.90 -36.78 4.49
C LEU A 499 1.32 -37.26 5.88
N THR A 500 2.61 -37.53 6.06
CA THR A 500 3.19 -37.84 7.38
C THR A 500 4.08 -36.70 7.89
N LYS A 501 4.16 -35.61 7.12
CA LYS A 501 4.87 -34.37 7.39
C LYS A 501 4.01 -33.19 6.94
N PHE A 502 4.27 -32.02 7.49
CA PHE A 502 3.63 -30.77 7.05
C PHE A 502 4.06 -30.44 5.62
N VAL A 503 3.11 -29.98 4.80
CA VAL A 503 3.39 -29.41 3.49
C VAL A 503 3.60 -27.90 3.65
N GLU A 504 4.85 -27.47 3.60
CA GLU A 504 5.25 -26.07 3.82
C GLU A 504 5.32 -25.29 2.50
N VAL A 505 4.29 -24.50 2.19
CA VAL A 505 4.18 -23.72 0.96
C VAL A 505 4.91 -22.39 1.11
N ARG A 506 6.07 -22.24 0.45
CA ARG A 506 6.94 -21.04 0.53
C ARG A 506 6.98 -20.21 -0.76
N HIS A 507 6.24 -20.62 -1.79
CA HIS A 507 6.08 -19.92 -3.05
C HIS A 507 4.67 -20.16 -3.62
N PRO A 508 4.20 -19.35 -4.60
CA PRO A 508 2.94 -19.61 -5.27
C PRO A 508 2.91 -20.98 -5.94
N ILE A 509 1.93 -21.82 -5.61
CA ILE A 509 1.78 -23.18 -6.14
C ILE A 509 0.31 -23.55 -6.31
N THR A 510 0.02 -24.35 -7.33
CA THR A 510 -1.30 -24.98 -7.52
C THR A 510 -1.21 -26.47 -7.28
N LEU A 511 -2.05 -27.02 -6.40
CA LEU A 511 -2.29 -28.46 -6.27
C LEU A 511 -3.63 -28.78 -6.90
N MET A 512 -3.64 -29.63 -7.93
CA MET A 512 -4.90 -29.94 -8.61
C MET A 512 -4.96 -31.34 -9.19
N ALA A 513 -6.16 -31.78 -9.54
CA ALA A 513 -6.38 -32.96 -10.36
C ALA A 513 -7.22 -32.61 -11.59
N ALA A 514 -6.96 -33.27 -12.72
CA ALA A 514 -7.81 -33.13 -13.90
C ALA A 514 -9.26 -33.54 -13.60
N LYS A 515 -10.24 -33.07 -14.37
CA LYS A 515 -11.66 -33.47 -14.18
C LYS A 515 -11.80 -35.00 -14.11
N GLY A 516 -12.46 -35.51 -13.07
CA GLY A 516 -12.59 -36.94 -12.82
C GLY A 516 -12.80 -37.25 -11.35
N LYS A 517 -12.48 -38.48 -10.94
CA LYS A 517 -12.52 -38.87 -9.53
C LYS A 517 -11.49 -38.06 -8.75
N LYS A 518 -11.94 -37.28 -7.77
CA LYS A 518 -11.06 -36.47 -6.91
C LYS A 518 -10.05 -37.37 -6.18
N PRO A 519 -8.74 -37.09 -6.21
CA PRO A 519 -7.79 -37.77 -5.35
C PRO A 519 -8.06 -37.43 -3.88
N ILE A 520 -7.80 -38.39 -3.01
CA ILE A 520 -8.02 -38.25 -1.56
C ILE A 520 -6.68 -37.89 -0.91
N ILE A 521 -6.67 -36.79 -0.16
CA ILE A 521 -5.53 -36.34 0.62
C ILE A 521 -5.88 -36.51 2.10
N ARG A 522 -5.02 -37.23 2.82
CA ARG A 522 -5.10 -37.47 4.26
C ARG A 522 -3.80 -37.07 4.93
N SER A 523 -3.83 -36.80 6.23
CA SER A 523 -2.63 -36.43 6.98
C SER A 523 -2.61 -37.08 8.35
N GLN A 524 -1.43 -37.49 8.80
CA GLN A 524 -1.12 -37.88 10.18
C GLN A 524 -0.49 -36.73 10.98
N LYS A 525 -0.55 -35.51 10.44
CA LYS A 525 -0.14 -34.27 11.12
C LYS A 525 -1.37 -33.45 11.47
N PRO A 526 -1.31 -32.67 12.56
CA PRO A 526 -2.44 -31.82 12.99
C PRO A 526 -2.80 -30.76 11.96
N ASN A 527 -1.85 -30.34 11.12
CA ASN A 527 -2.09 -29.49 9.94
C ASN A 527 -1.66 -30.24 8.68
N PHE A 528 -2.39 -30.12 7.57
CA PHE A 528 -1.96 -30.73 6.31
C PHE A 528 -0.95 -29.82 5.61
N ILE A 529 -1.35 -28.56 5.40
CA ILE A 529 -0.62 -27.56 4.63
C ILE A 529 -0.44 -26.29 5.45
N ASN A 530 0.80 -25.78 5.50
CA ASN A 530 1.13 -24.49 6.08
C ASN A 530 1.52 -23.51 4.95
N ILE A 531 0.82 -22.38 4.85
CA ILE A 531 1.21 -21.27 3.98
C ILE A 531 2.21 -20.41 4.76
N GLU A 532 3.46 -20.42 4.31
CA GLU A 532 4.58 -19.71 4.95
C GLU A 532 4.89 -18.40 4.22
N ASN A 533 5.79 -17.58 4.76
CA ASN A 533 6.16 -16.30 4.15
C ASN A 533 6.65 -16.50 2.70
N GLY A 534 6.00 -15.83 1.74
CA GLY A 534 6.24 -16.00 0.29
C GLY A 534 5.31 -17.01 -0.39
N GLY A 535 4.58 -17.83 0.38
CA GLY A 535 3.63 -18.82 -0.10
C GLY A 535 2.32 -18.23 -0.60
N ALA A 536 1.75 -18.87 -1.62
CA ALA A 536 0.37 -18.70 -2.04
C ALA A 536 -0.13 -20.05 -2.57
N LEU A 537 -1.40 -20.39 -2.33
CA LEU A 537 -1.92 -21.73 -2.58
C LEU A 537 -3.19 -21.69 -3.41
N ALA A 538 -3.21 -22.46 -4.49
CA ALA A 538 -4.44 -22.85 -5.17
C ALA A 538 -4.68 -24.36 -5.00
N VAL A 539 -5.89 -24.77 -4.65
CA VAL A 539 -6.33 -26.17 -4.60
C VAL A 539 -7.56 -26.36 -5.47
N GLU A 540 -7.50 -27.34 -6.38
CA GLU A 540 -8.57 -27.54 -7.35
C GLU A 540 -8.90 -29.03 -7.59
N ASN A 541 -10.19 -29.38 -7.50
CA ASN A 541 -10.68 -30.73 -7.79
C ASN A 541 -10.04 -31.83 -6.92
N LEU A 542 -9.89 -31.55 -5.62
CA LEU A 542 -9.29 -32.45 -4.62
C LEU A 542 -10.32 -32.88 -3.56
N TRP A 543 -10.05 -33.98 -2.88
CA TRP A 543 -10.80 -34.40 -1.69
C TRP A 543 -9.87 -34.42 -0.47
N PHE A 544 -10.09 -33.53 0.49
CA PHE A 544 -9.43 -33.56 1.80
C PHE A 544 -10.27 -34.36 2.79
N ASP A 545 -9.65 -35.33 3.47
CA ASP A 545 -10.32 -36.24 4.38
C ASP A 545 -9.57 -36.32 5.71
N GLY A 546 -10.28 -36.03 6.81
CA GLY A 546 -9.68 -35.89 8.14
C GLY A 546 -9.48 -37.20 8.90
N ALA A 547 -9.95 -38.34 8.38
CA ALA A 547 -10.02 -39.62 9.10
C ALA A 547 -8.68 -40.16 9.64
N GLU A 548 -7.56 -39.83 9.02
CA GLU A 548 -6.20 -40.25 9.46
C GLU A 548 -5.52 -39.21 10.37
N SER A 549 -6.21 -38.12 10.70
CA SER A 549 -5.64 -37.04 11.50
C SER A 549 -5.44 -37.46 12.94
N PRO A 550 -4.43 -36.89 13.64
CA PRO A 550 -4.25 -37.15 15.06
C PRO A 550 -5.49 -36.79 15.88
N ASP A 551 -5.80 -37.59 16.90
CA ASP A 551 -6.89 -37.34 17.84
C ASP A 551 -6.53 -36.23 18.86
N TYR A 552 -6.43 -35.00 18.36
CA TYR A 552 -6.22 -33.79 19.16
C TYR A 552 -7.14 -32.68 18.70
N LYS A 553 -7.46 -31.78 19.63
CA LYS A 553 -8.23 -30.56 19.34
C LYS A 553 -7.39 -29.57 18.56
N GLY A 554 -8.01 -28.83 17.65
CA GLY A 554 -7.38 -27.70 16.98
C GLY A 554 -6.64 -28.05 15.68
N ASN A 555 -6.86 -29.23 15.12
CA ASN A 555 -6.33 -29.62 13.81
C ASN A 555 -6.81 -28.67 12.70
N SER A 556 -6.10 -28.61 11.58
CA SER A 556 -6.54 -27.88 10.39
C SER A 556 -6.13 -28.56 9.08
N ILE A 557 -6.84 -28.29 7.99
CA ILE A 557 -6.34 -28.68 6.66
C ILE A 557 -5.28 -27.67 6.22
N ILE A 558 -5.61 -26.39 6.22
CA ILE A 558 -4.69 -25.31 5.85
C ILE A 558 -4.55 -24.36 7.03
N SER A 559 -3.31 -23.98 7.36
CA SER A 559 -3.04 -22.83 8.23
C SER A 559 -2.00 -21.91 7.64
N THR A 560 -1.99 -20.64 8.03
CA THR A 560 -0.82 -19.79 7.79
C THR A 560 0.27 -20.06 8.81
N SER A 561 1.48 -19.53 8.59
CA SER A 561 2.59 -19.62 9.54
C SER A 561 2.16 -19.24 10.96
N SER A 562 2.67 -19.94 11.98
CA SER A 562 2.46 -19.55 13.38
C SER A 562 3.26 -18.32 13.78
N THR A 563 4.13 -17.84 12.88
CA THR A 563 4.91 -16.60 13.03
C THR A 563 4.43 -15.56 12.02
N SER A 564 4.78 -14.28 12.26
CA SER A 564 4.36 -13.21 11.36
C SER A 564 4.92 -13.38 9.94
N MET A 565 4.11 -13.02 8.95
CA MET A 565 4.45 -12.98 7.54
C MET A 565 4.38 -11.54 7.04
N ASN A 566 5.44 -11.09 6.40
CA ASN A 566 5.47 -9.78 5.76
C ASN A 566 5.06 -9.86 4.28
N ILE A 567 5.02 -11.01 3.63
CA ILE A 567 4.50 -11.15 2.26
C ILE A 567 3.03 -11.58 2.34
N ASN A 568 2.14 -10.84 1.65
CA ASN A 568 0.73 -11.21 1.56
C ASN A 568 0.57 -12.49 0.75
N TYR A 569 -0.42 -13.31 1.11
CA TYR A 569 -0.71 -14.56 0.41
C TYR A 569 -2.06 -14.50 -0.32
N ASN A 570 -2.24 -15.43 -1.25
CA ASN A 570 -3.53 -15.74 -1.86
C ASN A 570 -3.89 -17.21 -1.55
N LEU A 571 -5.16 -17.47 -1.29
CA LEU A 571 -5.71 -18.82 -1.15
C LEU A 571 -6.89 -19.01 -2.10
N LEU A 572 -6.76 -19.86 -3.10
CA LEU A 572 -7.82 -20.17 -4.07
C LEU A 572 -8.27 -21.63 -3.89
N VAL A 573 -9.53 -21.83 -3.49
CA VAL A 573 -10.12 -23.14 -3.25
C VAL A 573 -11.27 -23.35 -4.21
N ARG A 574 -11.19 -24.37 -5.09
CA ARG A 574 -12.16 -24.57 -6.15
C ARG A 574 -12.56 -26.03 -6.32
N ASN A 575 -13.86 -26.31 -6.39
CA ASN A 575 -14.36 -27.65 -6.67
C ASN A 575 -13.71 -28.71 -5.77
N ILE A 576 -13.53 -28.43 -4.48
CA ILE A 576 -13.00 -29.42 -3.54
C ILE A 576 -14.12 -30.13 -2.80
N LYS A 577 -13.78 -31.28 -2.23
CA LYS A 577 -14.59 -31.96 -1.22
C LYS A 577 -13.80 -32.00 0.09
N VAL A 578 -14.45 -31.74 1.22
CA VAL A 578 -13.86 -31.83 2.56
C VAL A 578 -14.78 -32.65 3.45
N THR A 579 -14.26 -33.73 4.04
CA THR A 579 -15.01 -34.63 4.91
C THR A 579 -14.26 -35.00 6.18
N ASP A 580 -15.03 -35.38 7.20
CA ASP A 580 -14.57 -36.12 8.38
C ASP A 580 -13.46 -35.38 9.14
N LEU A 581 -13.64 -34.06 9.27
CA LEU A 581 -12.84 -33.22 10.16
C LEU A 581 -13.48 -33.25 11.55
N ASP A 582 -13.62 -34.45 12.12
CA ASP A 582 -14.40 -34.68 13.34
C ASP A 582 -13.78 -35.69 14.31
N VAL A 583 -12.54 -36.13 14.05
CA VAL A 583 -11.77 -36.99 14.96
C VAL A 583 -11.74 -36.45 16.40
N ASN A 584 -11.70 -35.11 16.55
CA ASN A 584 -11.86 -34.41 17.83
C ASN A 584 -12.50 -33.02 17.57
N GLY A 585 -12.74 -32.24 18.63
CA GLY A 585 -13.30 -30.88 18.52
C GLY A 585 -12.34 -29.87 17.89
N TYR A 586 -12.89 -28.81 17.30
CA TYR A 586 -12.13 -27.69 16.71
C TYR A 586 -11.21 -28.11 15.55
N PHE A 587 -11.65 -29.00 14.67
CA PHE A 587 -10.93 -29.31 13.45
C PHE A 587 -11.36 -28.35 12.33
N TYR A 588 -10.47 -27.42 11.98
CA TYR A 588 -10.71 -26.34 11.03
C TYR A 588 -10.41 -26.76 9.58
N PHE A 589 -11.07 -26.12 8.61
CA PHE A 589 -10.55 -26.19 7.23
C PHE A 589 -9.39 -25.22 7.06
N PHE A 590 -9.60 -23.92 7.34
CA PHE A 590 -8.59 -22.87 7.23
C PHE A 590 -8.46 -22.06 8.51
N LYS A 591 -7.21 -21.84 8.94
CA LYS A 591 -6.87 -21.00 10.09
C LYS A 591 -5.82 -19.95 9.71
N ALA A 592 -6.22 -18.68 9.75
CA ALA A 592 -5.28 -17.56 9.73
C ALA A 592 -4.72 -17.32 11.14
N ASN A 593 -3.40 -17.25 11.27
CA ASN A 593 -2.71 -16.81 12.47
C ASN A 593 -2.47 -15.29 12.45
N ALA A 594 -2.29 -14.71 13.64
CA ALA A 594 -2.00 -13.29 13.80
C ALA A 594 -0.67 -12.90 13.11
N GLY A 595 -0.60 -11.67 12.60
CA GLY A 595 0.55 -11.18 11.86
C GLY A 595 0.67 -11.74 10.44
N THR A 596 -0.39 -12.35 9.89
CA THR A 596 -0.47 -12.82 8.50
C THR A 596 -1.64 -12.14 7.76
N PHE A 597 -1.51 -11.91 6.45
CA PHE A 597 -2.50 -11.15 5.68
C PHE A 597 -2.73 -11.74 4.29
N ALA A 598 -4.00 -11.98 3.94
CA ALA A 598 -4.41 -12.41 2.62
C ALA A 598 -4.81 -11.22 1.75
N ASP A 599 -4.22 -11.10 0.55
CA ASP A 599 -4.78 -10.20 -0.47
C ASP A 599 -6.15 -10.72 -0.95
N ARG A 600 -6.26 -12.06 -1.06
CA ARG A 600 -7.48 -12.72 -1.52
C ARG A 600 -7.64 -14.14 -0.98
N ILE A 601 -8.86 -14.47 -0.58
CA ILE A 601 -9.32 -15.84 -0.34
C ILE A 601 -10.59 -16.09 -1.18
N ASP A 602 -10.57 -17.14 -1.99
CA ASP A 602 -11.73 -17.63 -2.72
C ASP A 602 -12.07 -19.07 -2.27
N ILE A 603 -13.32 -19.34 -1.93
CA ILE A 603 -13.87 -20.69 -1.80
C ILE A 603 -15.05 -20.83 -2.75
N LEU A 604 -14.85 -21.62 -3.82
CA LEU A 604 -15.79 -21.72 -4.93
C LEU A 604 -16.20 -23.17 -5.17
N ASP A 605 -17.50 -23.38 -5.44
CA ASP A 605 -18.06 -24.62 -5.98
C ASP A 605 -17.69 -25.88 -5.20
N SER A 606 -17.55 -25.77 -3.87
CA SER A 606 -16.98 -26.82 -3.02
C SER A 606 -17.98 -27.40 -2.01
N GLU A 607 -17.71 -28.62 -1.56
CA GLU A 607 -18.55 -29.38 -0.62
C GLU A 607 -17.80 -29.61 0.69
N PHE A 608 -18.43 -29.25 1.81
CA PHE A 608 -17.89 -29.42 3.16
C PHE A 608 -18.89 -30.16 4.03
N SER A 609 -18.49 -31.27 4.66
CA SER A 609 -19.35 -32.02 5.57
C SER A 609 -18.62 -32.63 6.76
N ASN A 610 -19.31 -32.76 7.90
CA ASN A 610 -18.79 -33.37 9.13
C ASN A 610 -17.53 -32.67 9.65
N ILE A 611 -17.68 -31.42 10.11
CA ILE A 611 -16.54 -30.59 10.54
C ILE A 611 -16.82 -30.02 11.93
N THR A 612 -15.89 -30.23 12.87
CA THR A 612 -16.05 -29.79 14.27
C THR A 612 -15.55 -28.38 14.55
N GLY A 613 -14.72 -27.80 13.69
CA GLY A 613 -14.29 -26.39 13.74
C GLY A 613 -14.94 -25.53 12.65
N ALA A 614 -14.49 -24.29 12.55
CA ALA A 614 -14.91 -23.35 11.51
C ALA A 614 -14.27 -23.69 10.14
N ILE A 615 -14.93 -23.28 9.04
CA ILE A 615 -14.31 -23.39 7.69
C ILE A 615 -13.24 -22.33 7.51
N LEU A 616 -13.53 -21.07 7.83
CA LEU A 616 -12.60 -19.95 7.74
C LEU A 616 -12.49 -19.22 9.08
N GLN A 617 -11.41 -19.47 9.82
CA GLN A 617 -11.09 -18.76 11.06
C GLN A 617 -10.14 -17.58 10.79
N MET A 618 -10.67 -16.35 10.79
CA MET A 618 -9.93 -15.11 10.51
C MET A 618 -10.21 -14.02 11.55
N ASN A 619 -10.11 -14.41 12.82
CA ASN A 619 -10.44 -13.58 13.98
C ASN A 619 -9.33 -13.60 15.05
N ARG A 620 -8.06 -13.60 14.61
CA ARG A 620 -6.91 -13.64 15.53
C ARG A 620 -6.34 -12.27 15.88
N GLU A 621 -6.70 -11.23 15.14
CA GLU A 621 -6.31 -9.83 15.37
C GLU A 621 -7.31 -9.13 16.30
N VAL A 622 -7.24 -9.42 17.60
CA VAL A 622 -8.28 -9.06 18.59
C VAL A 622 -7.90 -7.92 19.53
N ASP A 623 -6.89 -7.12 19.17
CA ASP A 623 -6.39 -6.00 19.97
C ASP A 623 -7.13 -4.68 19.73
N ASP A 624 -8.11 -4.69 18.83
CA ASP A 624 -8.94 -3.54 18.44
C ASP A 624 -8.13 -2.35 17.91
N LEU A 625 -7.01 -2.62 17.25
CA LEU A 625 -6.16 -1.61 16.61
C LEU A 625 -6.43 -1.41 15.12
N GLY A 626 -7.56 -1.92 14.61
CA GLY A 626 -7.91 -1.84 13.19
C GLY A 626 -7.19 -2.85 12.28
N VAL A 627 -6.45 -3.81 12.87
CA VAL A 627 -5.77 -4.88 12.15
C VAL A 627 -6.78 -5.95 11.73
N TYR A 628 -6.61 -6.52 10.53
CA TYR A 628 -7.44 -7.62 10.01
C TYR A 628 -6.61 -8.54 9.11
N SER A 629 -7.16 -9.70 8.75
CA SER A 629 -6.38 -10.79 8.11
C SER A 629 -6.66 -11.02 6.62
N VAL A 630 -7.66 -10.37 6.02
CA VAL A 630 -8.04 -10.58 4.62
C VAL A 630 -8.60 -9.32 3.97
N GLU A 631 -8.07 -8.96 2.80
CA GLU A 631 -8.61 -7.85 2.01
C GLU A 631 -9.87 -8.26 1.24
N ASN A 632 -9.80 -9.32 0.44
CA ASN A 632 -10.90 -9.79 -0.39
C ASN A 632 -11.27 -11.24 -0.07
N LEU A 633 -12.52 -11.47 0.31
CA LEU A 633 -13.07 -12.81 0.57
C LEU A 633 -14.26 -13.10 -0.34
N THR A 634 -14.20 -14.20 -1.08
CA THR A 634 -15.34 -14.71 -1.86
C THR A 634 -15.71 -16.13 -1.43
N ILE A 635 -16.98 -16.35 -1.09
CA ILE A 635 -17.55 -17.66 -0.77
C ILE A 635 -18.73 -17.88 -1.71
N SER A 636 -18.55 -18.71 -2.75
CA SER A 636 -19.54 -18.85 -3.83
C SER A 636 -19.84 -20.30 -4.21
N GLY A 637 -21.11 -20.64 -4.43
CA GLY A 637 -21.47 -21.94 -5.03
C GLY A 637 -21.23 -23.15 -4.12
N ASN A 638 -21.07 -22.96 -2.82
CA ASN A 638 -20.65 -24.03 -1.91
C ASN A 638 -21.84 -24.69 -1.19
N THR A 639 -21.62 -25.94 -0.77
CA THR A 639 -22.51 -26.63 0.18
C THR A 639 -21.76 -26.91 1.48
N PHE A 640 -22.33 -26.43 2.59
CA PHE A 640 -21.84 -26.67 3.95
C PHE A 640 -22.87 -27.48 4.72
N LYS A 641 -22.46 -28.63 5.25
CA LYS A 641 -23.34 -29.54 5.98
C LYS A 641 -22.70 -30.00 7.28
N ASP A 642 -23.43 -29.97 8.39
CA ASP A 642 -22.97 -30.52 9.68
C ASP A 642 -21.64 -29.90 10.15
N ILE A 643 -21.58 -28.56 10.12
CA ILE A 643 -20.44 -27.77 10.59
C ILE A 643 -20.74 -27.28 12.01
N LYS A 644 -19.92 -27.62 13.00
CA LYS A 644 -20.22 -27.30 14.41
C LYS A 644 -20.03 -25.81 14.74
N GLU A 645 -19.08 -25.13 14.11
CA GLU A 645 -18.83 -23.69 14.26
C GLU A 645 -19.26 -22.91 12.99
N GLU A 646 -18.66 -21.74 12.71
CA GLU A 646 -19.01 -20.89 11.58
C GLU A 646 -18.44 -21.38 10.23
N VAL A 647 -19.12 -21.05 9.14
CA VAL A 647 -18.49 -21.07 7.81
C VAL A 647 -17.39 -20.01 7.73
N ALA A 648 -17.64 -18.80 8.24
CA ALA A 648 -16.65 -17.75 8.22
C ALA A 648 -16.76 -16.85 9.45
N THR A 649 -15.61 -16.57 10.05
CA THR A 649 -15.47 -15.59 11.13
C THR A 649 -14.40 -14.59 10.71
N VAL A 650 -14.82 -13.37 10.36
CA VAL A 650 -13.94 -12.28 9.93
C VAL A 650 -13.99 -11.17 10.96
N TYR A 651 -12.83 -10.73 11.43
CA TYR A 651 -12.72 -9.70 12.45
C TYR A 651 -11.81 -8.54 12.02
N ARG A 652 -12.31 -7.32 12.22
CA ARG A 652 -11.55 -6.07 12.24
C ARG A 652 -12.12 -5.19 13.36
N GLY A 653 -11.47 -5.21 14.52
CA GLY A 653 -11.90 -4.44 15.69
C GLY A 653 -11.37 -3.01 15.71
N GLY A 654 -11.87 -2.21 16.65
CA GLY A 654 -11.41 -0.84 16.87
C GLY A 654 -12.13 0.24 16.07
N THR A 655 -11.53 1.44 16.06
CA THR A 655 -12.07 2.65 15.41
C THR A 655 -11.17 3.20 14.30
N ASP A 656 -10.26 2.39 13.76
CA ASP A 656 -9.41 2.79 12.63
C ASP A 656 -10.23 3.01 11.35
N GLU A 657 -9.88 4.05 10.59
CA GLU A 657 -10.45 4.37 9.26
C GLU A 657 -9.38 4.46 8.16
N SER A 658 -8.15 4.02 8.45
CA SER A 658 -6.99 4.07 7.56
C SER A 658 -6.90 2.87 6.60
N THR A 659 -7.91 2.00 6.59
CA THR A 659 -7.92 0.75 5.81
C THR A 659 -9.13 0.66 4.87
N PHE A 660 -9.14 -0.32 3.97
CA PHE A 660 -10.19 -0.49 2.95
C PHE A 660 -11.10 -1.70 3.22
N GLY A 661 -10.49 -2.82 3.60
CA GLY A 661 -11.17 -4.08 3.83
C GLY A 661 -11.56 -4.32 5.29
N PRO A 662 -12.11 -5.50 5.60
CA PRO A 662 -12.38 -6.59 4.66
C PRO A 662 -13.51 -6.28 3.65
N MET A 663 -13.37 -6.83 2.45
CA MET A 663 -14.39 -6.86 1.40
C MET A 663 -14.86 -8.29 1.17
N VAL A 664 -16.11 -8.59 1.52
CA VAL A 664 -16.65 -9.94 1.58
C VAL A 664 -17.82 -10.09 0.61
N THR A 665 -17.78 -11.16 -0.18
CA THR A 665 -18.89 -11.60 -1.04
C THR A 665 -19.27 -13.03 -0.69
N VAL A 666 -20.53 -13.27 -0.34
CA VAL A 666 -21.12 -14.58 -0.10
C VAL A 666 -22.27 -14.77 -1.07
N LYS A 667 -22.19 -15.73 -1.99
CA LYS A 667 -23.27 -15.94 -2.96
C LYS A 667 -23.54 -17.40 -3.31
N ASP A 668 -24.78 -17.72 -3.62
CA ASP A 668 -25.15 -19.02 -4.19
C ASP A 668 -24.73 -20.21 -3.32
N ASN A 669 -24.77 -20.08 -1.98
CA ASN A 669 -24.37 -21.16 -1.07
C ASN A 669 -25.59 -21.84 -0.41
N THR A 670 -25.39 -23.07 0.08
CA THR A 670 -26.35 -23.77 0.94
C THR A 670 -25.69 -24.19 2.25
N LEU A 671 -26.27 -23.77 3.37
CA LEU A 671 -25.84 -24.12 4.72
C LEU A 671 -26.89 -25.01 5.37
N THR A 672 -26.49 -26.18 5.87
CA THR A 672 -27.37 -27.13 6.57
C THR A 672 -26.73 -27.57 7.88
N ASN A 673 -27.40 -27.35 9.01
CA ASN A 673 -26.88 -27.69 10.34
C ASN A 673 -25.49 -27.08 10.63
N VAL A 674 -25.37 -25.76 10.43
CA VAL A 674 -24.11 -25.01 10.63
C VAL A 674 -24.20 -24.16 11.90
N GLY A 675 -23.13 -24.10 12.69
CA GLY A 675 -22.94 -23.18 13.82
C GLY A 675 -23.65 -23.56 15.12
N LYS A 676 -24.18 -24.79 15.21
CA LYS A 676 -24.98 -25.28 16.35
C LYS A 676 -24.20 -26.14 17.35
N GLY A 677 -22.87 -26.18 17.26
CA GLY A 677 -22.04 -26.95 18.18
C GLY A 677 -22.16 -26.46 19.63
N PRO A 678 -22.20 -27.35 20.63
CA PRO A 678 -22.36 -26.95 22.04
C PRO A 678 -21.14 -26.21 22.62
N THR A 679 -19.99 -26.35 21.98
CA THR A 679 -18.72 -25.70 22.38
C THR A 679 -18.40 -24.45 21.55
N HIS A 680 -19.33 -24.04 20.69
CA HIS A 680 -19.20 -22.91 19.78
C HIS A 680 -19.47 -21.59 20.51
N ARG A 681 -18.58 -20.60 20.38
CA ARG A 681 -18.60 -19.38 21.21
C ARG A 681 -19.39 -18.21 20.63
N SER A 682 -19.44 -18.03 19.31
CA SER A 682 -20.25 -16.95 18.72
C SER A 682 -21.73 -17.31 18.68
N GLY A 683 -22.04 -18.60 18.50
CA GLY A 683 -23.42 -19.04 18.29
C GLY A 683 -23.98 -18.65 16.91
N ALA A 684 -23.12 -18.23 15.97
CA ALA A 684 -23.47 -17.87 14.61
C ALA A 684 -23.16 -18.97 13.58
N SER A 685 -23.70 -18.89 12.37
CA SER A 685 -23.28 -19.71 11.22
C SER A 685 -22.25 -18.97 10.35
N MET A 686 -22.25 -17.64 10.42
CA MET A 686 -21.26 -16.73 9.87
C MET A 686 -21.21 -15.49 10.77
N TYR A 687 -20.00 -15.01 11.07
CA TYR A 687 -19.77 -13.85 11.93
C TYR A 687 -18.87 -12.82 11.24
N PHE A 688 -19.39 -11.61 11.04
CA PHE A 688 -18.69 -10.52 10.37
C PHE A 688 -18.58 -9.30 11.28
N HIS A 689 -17.40 -9.04 11.82
CA HIS A 689 -17.11 -7.89 12.67
C HIS A 689 -16.21 -6.89 11.94
N GLY A 690 -16.70 -5.66 11.76
CA GLY A 690 -15.95 -4.56 11.17
C GLY A 690 -15.65 -4.68 9.67
N VAL A 691 -16.34 -5.59 8.97
CA VAL A 691 -16.29 -5.74 7.51
C VAL A 691 -16.80 -4.46 6.84
N GLN A 692 -15.99 -3.88 5.95
CA GLN A 692 -16.26 -2.57 5.34
C GLN A 692 -17.18 -2.66 4.11
N LYS A 693 -17.18 -3.81 3.43
CA LYS A 693 -18.10 -4.12 2.34
C LYS A 693 -18.53 -5.56 2.42
N LEU A 694 -19.83 -5.82 2.59
CA LEU A 694 -20.41 -7.15 2.67
C LEU A 694 -21.59 -7.28 1.71
N ASN A 695 -21.47 -8.21 0.76
CA ASN A 695 -22.57 -8.60 -0.13
C ASN A 695 -22.92 -10.06 0.10
N ILE A 696 -24.16 -10.32 0.53
CA ILE A 696 -24.70 -11.69 0.67
C ILE A 696 -25.88 -11.84 -0.29
N SER A 697 -25.83 -12.83 -1.18
CA SER A 697 -26.93 -13.09 -2.11
C SER A 697 -27.26 -14.56 -2.32
N ASN A 698 -28.50 -14.88 -2.71
CA ASN A 698 -28.90 -16.22 -3.20
C ASN A 698 -28.47 -17.39 -2.28
N THR A 699 -28.44 -17.19 -0.98
CA THR A 699 -27.89 -18.17 -0.03
C THR A 699 -28.99 -18.71 0.86
N THR A 700 -29.00 -20.03 1.08
CA THR A 700 -30.02 -20.72 1.89
C THR A 700 -29.41 -21.25 3.18
N TRP A 701 -29.99 -20.87 4.32
CA TRP A 701 -29.76 -21.47 5.63
C TRP A 701 -30.87 -22.48 5.94
N ASN A 702 -30.52 -23.71 6.27
CA ASN A 702 -31.42 -24.76 6.71
C ASN A 702 -30.97 -25.26 8.08
N ASN A 703 -31.86 -25.23 9.07
CA ASN A 703 -31.58 -25.72 10.43
C ASN A 703 -30.23 -25.22 10.98
N SER A 704 -29.86 -23.96 10.75
CA SER A 704 -28.53 -23.43 11.08
C SER A 704 -28.61 -22.27 12.10
N ALA A 705 -27.49 -21.97 12.74
CA ALA A 705 -27.33 -20.79 13.57
C ALA A 705 -27.52 -19.48 12.76
N PRO A 706 -27.84 -18.35 13.40
CA PRO A 706 -28.04 -17.07 12.74
C PRO A 706 -26.79 -16.57 11.98
N LEU A 707 -27.00 -15.69 11.00
CA LEU A 707 -25.95 -14.78 10.50
C LEU A 707 -25.80 -13.64 11.51
N GLU A 708 -24.58 -13.32 11.91
CA GLU A 708 -24.30 -12.24 12.85
C GLU A 708 -23.38 -11.17 12.25
N LEU A 709 -23.78 -9.91 12.44
CA LEU A 709 -23.11 -8.72 11.92
C LEU A 709 -22.74 -7.79 13.08
N PHE A 710 -21.51 -7.30 13.09
CA PHE A 710 -21.10 -6.22 13.96
C PHE A 710 -20.51 -5.09 13.12
N LEU A 711 -21.34 -4.08 12.84
CA LEU A 711 -20.99 -2.94 12.01
C LEU A 711 -20.25 -1.90 12.85
N THR A 712 -19.00 -1.61 12.46
CA THR A 712 -18.13 -0.61 13.11
C THR A 712 -18.20 0.74 12.38
N ASN A 713 -17.34 1.68 12.75
CA ASN A 713 -17.13 2.92 12.02
C ASN A 713 -16.61 2.71 10.58
N GLY A 714 -16.52 3.79 9.81
CA GLY A 714 -16.10 3.78 8.41
C GLY A 714 -17.24 3.78 7.37
N GLU A 715 -18.50 3.85 7.82
CA GLU A 715 -19.71 3.72 6.97
C GLU A 715 -19.71 2.41 6.14
N PRO A 716 -19.64 1.25 6.81
CA PRO A 716 -19.60 -0.04 6.11
C PRO A 716 -20.84 -0.24 5.24
N VAL A 717 -20.66 -0.82 4.06
CA VAL A 717 -21.76 -1.10 3.13
C VAL A 717 -22.12 -2.58 3.21
N THR A 718 -23.27 -2.89 3.81
CA THR A 718 -23.79 -4.26 3.89
C THR A 718 -25.10 -4.41 3.10
N VAL A 719 -25.13 -5.34 2.16
CA VAL A 719 -26.30 -5.68 1.34
C VAL A 719 -26.56 -7.19 1.43
N ILE A 720 -27.78 -7.56 1.81
CA ILE A 720 -28.25 -8.93 1.92
C ILE A 720 -29.48 -9.08 1.02
N LYS A 721 -29.42 -9.99 0.06
CA LYS A 721 -30.47 -10.12 -0.96
C LYS A 721 -30.81 -11.59 -1.26
N ASP A 722 -32.08 -11.89 -1.49
CA ASP A 722 -32.53 -13.21 -1.96
C ASP A 722 -32.03 -14.35 -1.05
N VAL A 723 -32.18 -14.17 0.27
CA VAL A 723 -31.74 -15.12 1.30
C VAL A 723 -32.94 -15.86 1.89
N VAL A 724 -32.80 -17.17 2.10
CA VAL A 724 -33.84 -18.00 2.75
C VAL A 724 -33.28 -18.63 4.01
N LEU A 725 -33.90 -18.37 5.16
CA LEU A 725 -33.56 -18.96 6.45
C LEU A 725 -34.71 -19.88 6.91
N LYS A 726 -34.54 -21.20 6.76
CA LYS A 726 -35.50 -22.22 7.18
C LYS A 726 -35.10 -22.81 8.53
N ASN A 727 -35.98 -22.78 9.52
CA ASN A 727 -35.72 -23.30 10.88
C ASN A 727 -34.35 -22.83 11.45
N SER A 728 -33.98 -21.60 11.12
CA SER A 728 -32.67 -21.02 11.41
C SER A 728 -32.84 -19.71 12.17
N GLY A 729 -31.83 -19.32 12.94
CA GLY A 729 -31.85 -18.06 13.68
C GLY A 729 -32.02 -16.85 12.75
N LYS A 730 -32.72 -15.81 13.22
CA LYS A 730 -32.84 -14.55 12.48
C LYS A 730 -31.48 -13.86 12.35
N ILE A 731 -31.30 -13.01 11.33
CA ILE A 731 -30.10 -12.18 11.22
C ILE A 731 -29.95 -11.33 12.48
N GLN A 732 -28.77 -11.36 13.09
CA GLN A 732 -28.40 -10.59 14.28
C GLN A 732 -27.45 -9.47 13.89
N THR A 733 -27.66 -8.28 14.45
CA THR A 733 -26.84 -7.10 14.17
C THR A 733 -26.83 -6.16 15.36
N ASN A 734 -25.73 -5.44 15.56
CA ASN A 734 -25.61 -4.39 16.58
C ASN A 734 -26.38 -3.10 16.24
N ASN A 735 -26.64 -2.85 14.95
CA ASN A 735 -27.44 -1.69 14.50
C ASN A 735 -28.12 -1.93 13.13
N SER A 736 -28.91 -0.97 12.66
CA SER A 736 -29.71 -1.05 11.42
C SER A 736 -28.97 -0.66 10.13
N GLY A 737 -27.64 -0.54 10.15
CA GLY A 737 -26.81 -0.05 9.03
C GLY A 737 -26.67 -1.00 7.82
N TYR A 738 -27.58 -1.95 7.63
CA TYR A 738 -27.55 -2.89 6.51
C TYR A 738 -28.84 -2.83 5.67
N LYS A 739 -28.75 -3.21 4.40
CA LYS A 739 -29.90 -3.31 3.49
C LYS A 739 -30.27 -4.77 3.30
N ALA A 740 -31.56 -5.09 3.42
CA ALA A 740 -32.11 -6.42 3.20
C ALA A 740 -33.21 -6.38 2.13
N GLU A 741 -33.13 -7.28 1.14
CA GLU A 741 -34.13 -7.45 0.08
C GLU A 741 -34.47 -8.95 -0.06
N ASN A 742 -35.75 -9.29 -0.14
CA ASN A 742 -36.22 -10.69 -0.32
C ASN A 742 -35.67 -11.71 0.70
N VAL A 743 -35.45 -11.29 1.95
CA VAL A 743 -35.03 -12.19 3.03
C VAL A 743 -36.25 -12.90 3.62
N THR A 744 -36.33 -14.22 3.43
CA THR A 744 -37.48 -15.03 3.88
C THR A 744 -37.10 -15.91 5.06
N TYR A 745 -37.90 -15.85 6.13
CA TYR A 745 -37.81 -16.75 7.28
C TYR A 745 -38.92 -17.81 7.17
N LYS A 746 -38.57 -19.10 7.17
CA LYS A 746 -39.51 -20.22 7.03
C LYS A 746 -39.44 -21.20 8.19
#